data_AF-A0AAU6U1P6-F1
#
_entry.id   AF-A0AAU6U1P6-F1
#
_cell.length_a   1.000
_cell.length_b   1.000
_cell.length_c   1.000
_cell.angle_alpha   90.00
_cell.angle_beta   90.00
_cell.angle_gamma   90.00
#
_symmetry.space_group_name_H-M   'P 1'
#
loop_
_entity.id
_entity.type
_entity.pdbx_description
1 polymer ?
#
loop_
_entity_poly.entity_id
_entity_poly.type
_entity_poly.pdbx_seq_one_letter_code
_entity_poly.pdbx_strand_id
1 'polypeptide(L)'
;MKVPSSARRSARIPSLPSLLLGLLAALLLLTLILPQINPGSWLGQARPLVLGPADQPIATLTRHSLLYKSDNRGLYLVVRSQWQLLKPLQAGDKVRVELLNDKGERIDQLSQAVEKRQRCNKGRCTLDLNSTLRAPDDALASRYQLRIGLLLADRPESAEFSQILQTLPEQGFNLTYLFTSLVLVLALSAAVLKALLPKLRRSLRWRIIGSLLLGNLTFVLLHGFVVFKLGEFLLWSGFRPEHYYLAWGSMVLGWSLCALAGFNLYMGLVFTALSGIGLLANFMKIAIYGVPLGGDDLGNLLALLRILLDQHPVLPVLGVAALLFVCWRFALSRWVLRGLFRTTAATAAFFALCVFATQTGNKLLGANIRYVDRAVNYHRDLIRSGPGLYLFNLVDEMLQSGSVFRYPLQINEFTPQISHVSQGQPPRFDLVIVLQYESLWLGWQGRICAPPPTLSLPASVQQWQKTIHSPTTGGMTVLAEFEMNTGLPVGLLKQGVVPYYYLSEQVPGLAQSARQSGYHTLFAHPYVEKFWGRAKAMPALGYEERWFDTRFTSLEHKGLYISDDALIDHLLRRSEQDASPLFAYAVTMQGHGPFDGDRYQAQQLDKACPDQNPADRQLLNTYYTGVVDAMASLERLLKRLDNSGKRYLVVAFGDHQPFLMSAGKGIHGDKPPRDASYQIPMMAFTRDDGALSLERQFAPVRQLYQMGQATRQLLAGDLTPIPDLPLLHPVLGEEKGFDVSPLVPQIRASFRANALP
;
A
#
# COMPACT_ATOMS: atom_id res chain seq x y z
N MET A 1 -32.35 82.23 -4.23
CA MET A 1 -31.60 81.26 -5.07
C MET A 1 -30.79 80.36 -4.16
N LYS A 2 -31.08 79.05 -4.13
CA LYS A 2 -30.30 78.04 -3.40
C LYS A 2 -29.19 77.53 -4.31
N VAL A 3 -27.93 77.68 -3.89
CA VAL A 3 -26.78 77.02 -4.52
C VAL A 3 -26.63 75.65 -3.84
N PRO A 4 -26.62 74.52 -4.57
CA PRO A 4 -26.42 73.21 -3.97
C PRO A 4 -24.93 72.96 -3.71
N SER A 5 -24.59 72.59 -2.47
CA SER A 5 -23.27 72.06 -2.12
C SER A 5 -23.05 70.71 -2.81
N SER A 6 -22.11 70.66 -3.74
CA SER A 6 -21.66 69.41 -4.35
C SER A 6 -20.90 68.57 -3.32
N ALA A 7 -21.57 67.54 -2.81
CA ALA A 7 -20.93 66.49 -2.03
C ALA A 7 -19.94 65.73 -2.93
N ARG A 8 -18.64 66.05 -2.82
CA ARG A 8 -17.56 65.20 -3.34
C ARG A 8 -17.63 63.86 -2.60
N ARG A 9 -18.21 62.83 -3.25
CA ARG A 9 -18.06 61.43 -2.86
C ARG A 9 -16.58 61.05 -3.00
N SER A 10 -15.82 61.19 -1.92
CA SER A 10 -14.54 60.50 -1.75
C SER A 10 -14.80 59.00 -1.89
N ALA A 11 -14.27 58.39 -2.96
CA ALA A 11 -14.23 56.94 -3.09
C ALA A 11 -13.35 56.40 -1.95
N ARG A 12 -13.97 55.93 -0.87
CA ARG A 12 -13.26 55.31 0.26
C ARG A 12 -12.57 54.04 -0.24
N ILE A 13 -11.24 54.09 -0.33
CA ILE A 13 -10.42 52.91 -0.61
C ILE A 13 -10.72 51.88 0.50
N PRO A 14 -11.16 50.65 0.17
CA PRO A 14 -11.49 49.66 1.17
C PRO A 14 -10.24 49.27 1.98
N SER A 15 -10.37 49.23 3.30
CA SER A 15 -9.29 48.73 4.18
C SER A 15 -8.85 47.32 3.76
N LEU A 16 -7.55 47.00 3.89
CA LEU A 16 -7.00 45.68 3.55
C LEU A 16 -7.84 44.50 4.10
N PRO A 17 -8.35 44.51 5.36
CA PRO A 17 -9.19 43.43 5.85
C PRO A 17 -10.58 43.35 5.17
N SER A 18 -11.14 44.49 4.71
CA SER A 18 -12.39 44.47 3.92
C SER A 18 -12.16 43.84 2.55
N LEU A 19 -11.04 44.21 1.90
CA LEU A 19 -10.68 43.69 0.59
C LEU A 19 -10.40 42.18 0.66
N LEU A 20 -9.65 41.73 1.67
CA LEU A 20 -9.39 40.31 1.92
C LEU A 20 -10.68 39.51 2.19
N LEU A 21 -11.60 40.04 2.99
CA LEU A 21 -12.90 39.36 3.21
C LEU A 21 -13.71 39.25 1.91
N GLY A 22 -13.70 40.28 1.07
CA GLY A 22 -14.34 40.25 -0.24
C GLY A 22 -13.73 39.20 -1.17
N LEU A 23 -12.39 39.12 -1.22
CA LEU A 23 -11.67 38.11 -2.00
C LEU A 23 -11.95 36.69 -1.50
N LEU A 24 -11.97 36.48 -0.19
CA LEU A 24 -12.29 35.17 0.38
C LEU A 24 -13.74 34.77 0.14
N ALA A 25 -14.68 35.71 0.20
CA ALA A 25 -16.08 35.44 -0.13
C ALA A 25 -16.26 35.07 -1.61
N ALA A 26 -15.57 35.79 -2.51
CA ALA A 26 -15.53 35.43 -3.94
C ALA A 26 -14.90 34.05 -4.16
N LEU A 27 -13.80 33.74 -3.45
CA LEU A 27 -13.15 32.43 -3.50
C LEU A 27 -14.10 31.33 -3.02
N LEU A 28 -14.86 31.55 -1.95
CA LEU A 28 -15.85 30.58 -1.46
C LEU A 28 -16.93 30.31 -2.51
N LEU A 29 -17.50 31.35 -3.12
CA LEU A 29 -18.49 31.20 -4.19
C LEU A 29 -17.91 30.43 -5.38
N LEU A 30 -16.69 30.77 -5.80
CA LEU A 30 -15.99 30.05 -6.86
C LEU A 30 -15.77 28.59 -6.48
N THR A 31 -15.37 28.31 -5.24
CA THR A 31 -15.11 26.95 -4.72
C THR A 31 -16.38 26.10 -4.74
N LEU A 32 -17.52 26.68 -4.40
CA LEU A 32 -18.83 25.99 -4.41
C LEU A 32 -19.36 25.75 -5.82
N ILE A 33 -19.12 26.67 -6.74
CA ILE A 33 -19.60 26.57 -8.13
C ILE A 33 -18.63 25.72 -8.98
N LEU A 34 -17.38 25.56 -8.55
CA LEU A 34 -16.29 24.91 -9.31
C LEU A 34 -16.70 23.57 -9.94
N PRO A 35 -17.35 22.63 -9.23
CA PRO A 35 -17.76 21.35 -9.82
C PRO A 35 -18.83 21.49 -10.91
N GLN A 36 -19.69 22.52 -10.80
CA GLN A 36 -20.80 22.75 -11.73
C GLN A 36 -20.32 23.40 -13.04
N ILE A 37 -19.30 24.25 -12.98
CA ILE A 37 -18.74 24.91 -14.17
C ILE A 37 -17.74 24.05 -14.94
N ASN A 38 -17.28 22.94 -14.35
CA ASN A 38 -16.38 21.96 -14.97
C ASN A 38 -15.22 22.63 -15.74
N PRO A 39 -14.30 23.31 -15.04
CA PRO A 39 -13.27 24.17 -15.63
C PRO A 39 -12.20 23.37 -16.39
N GLY A 40 -12.32 22.05 -16.52
CA GLY A 40 -11.45 21.23 -17.36
C GLY A 40 -11.35 21.72 -18.81
N SER A 41 -12.37 22.43 -19.30
CA SER A 41 -12.34 23.10 -20.61
C SER A 41 -11.37 24.29 -20.69
N TRP A 42 -11.04 24.92 -19.56
CA TRP A 42 -10.22 26.14 -19.47
C TRP A 42 -8.72 25.85 -19.44
N LEU A 43 -8.33 24.60 -19.13
CA LEU A 43 -6.94 24.19 -18.86
C LEU A 43 -6.32 23.34 -19.97
N GLY A 44 -7.08 22.99 -21.02
CA GLY A 44 -6.55 22.25 -22.17
C GLY A 44 -5.51 23.07 -22.93
N GLN A 45 -4.48 22.42 -23.49
CA GLN A 45 -3.53 23.11 -24.35
C GLN A 45 -4.26 23.61 -25.61
N ALA A 46 -4.33 24.92 -25.77
CA ALA A 46 -4.88 25.57 -26.95
C ALA A 46 -3.83 25.63 -28.06
N ARG A 47 -3.44 24.47 -28.59
CA ARG A 47 -2.70 24.37 -29.85
C ARG A 47 -3.67 23.81 -30.90
N PRO A 48 -4.37 24.66 -31.66
CA PRO A 48 -5.34 24.18 -32.65
C PRO A 48 -4.61 23.33 -33.68
N LEU A 49 -4.97 22.05 -33.77
CA LEU A 49 -4.43 21.14 -34.78
C LEU A 49 -5.46 20.99 -35.89
N VAL A 50 -5.09 21.41 -37.10
CA VAL A 50 -5.96 21.30 -38.28
C VAL A 50 -5.79 19.91 -38.89
N LEU A 51 -6.90 19.23 -39.16
CA LEU A 51 -6.95 17.94 -39.84
C LEU A 51 -7.45 18.12 -41.26
N GLY A 52 -6.75 17.49 -42.19
CA GLY A 52 -6.99 17.56 -43.62
C GLY A 52 -5.84 18.28 -44.36
N PRO A 53 -5.84 18.24 -45.71
CA PRO A 53 -4.90 18.97 -46.54
C PRO A 53 -4.88 20.48 -46.22
N ALA A 54 -3.72 21.13 -46.31
CA ALA A 54 -3.55 22.55 -45.96
C ALA A 54 -4.47 23.50 -46.76
N ASP A 55 -4.83 23.08 -47.97
CA ASP A 55 -5.73 23.73 -48.92
C ASP A 55 -7.22 23.41 -48.68
N GLN A 56 -7.55 22.31 -47.99
CA GLN A 56 -8.92 21.89 -47.69
C GLN A 56 -9.03 21.27 -46.29
N PRO A 57 -9.01 22.09 -45.22
CA PRO A 57 -9.17 21.59 -43.87
C PRO A 57 -10.56 20.98 -43.66
N ILE A 58 -10.63 19.95 -42.82
CA ILE A 58 -11.84 19.16 -42.55
C ILE A 58 -12.34 19.45 -41.13
N ALA A 59 -11.42 19.42 -40.17
CA ALA A 59 -11.70 19.66 -38.77
C ALA A 59 -10.52 20.37 -38.09
N THR A 60 -10.77 20.99 -36.96
CA THR A 60 -9.72 21.57 -36.10
C THR A 60 -9.93 21.05 -34.69
N LEU A 61 -8.94 20.34 -34.16
CA LEU A 61 -8.86 20.01 -32.74
C LEU A 61 -8.44 21.26 -31.98
N THR A 62 -9.42 21.99 -31.46
CA THR A 62 -9.24 23.30 -30.81
C THR A 62 -8.61 23.21 -29.43
N ARG A 63 -8.97 22.18 -28.65
CA ARG A 63 -8.44 21.91 -27.30
C ARG A 63 -8.39 20.42 -27.03
N HIS A 64 -7.40 19.99 -26.27
CA HIS A 64 -7.37 18.66 -25.67
C HIS A 64 -6.83 18.71 -24.24
N SER A 65 -7.21 17.73 -23.43
CA SER A 65 -6.68 17.54 -22.07
C SER A 65 -6.63 16.05 -21.73
N LEU A 66 -5.81 15.72 -20.74
CA LEU A 66 -5.51 14.34 -20.35
C LEU A 66 -5.66 14.19 -18.85
N LEU A 67 -6.36 13.15 -18.42
CA LEU A 67 -6.53 12.75 -17.02
C LEU A 67 -6.15 11.29 -16.87
N TYR A 68 -5.52 10.94 -15.76
CA TYR A 68 -5.36 9.55 -15.37
C TYR A 68 -6.54 9.12 -14.50
N LYS A 69 -7.32 8.16 -14.96
CA LYS A 69 -8.39 7.54 -14.16
C LYS A 69 -7.92 6.14 -13.79
N SER A 70 -8.21 5.69 -12.59
CA SER A 70 -7.84 4.34 -12.17
C SER A 70 -9.03 3.72 -11.44
N ASP A 71 -9.45 2.53 -11.84
CA ASP A 71 -10.52 1.76 -11.17
C ASP A 71 -10.10 0.29 -10.97
N ASN A 72 -11.00 -0.55 -10.48
CA ASN A 72 -10.77 -1.99 -10.22
C ASN A 72 -10.40 -2.80 -11.47
N ARG A 73 -10.61 -2.25 -12.68
CA ARG A 73 -10.30 -2.90 -13.96
C ARG A 73 -8.96 -2.44 -14.57
N GLY A 74 -8.30 -1.43 -13.98
CA GLY A 74 -6.94 -1.01 -14.35
C GLY A 74 -6.70 0.51 -14.28
N LEU A 75 -5.53 0.94 -14.76
CA LEU A 75 -5.25 2.34 -15.06
C LEU A 75 -5.81 2.72 -16.43
N TYR A 76 -6.34 3.93 -16.53
CA TYR A 76 -6.93 4.50 -17.71
C TYR A 76 -6.43 5.91 -17.92
N LEU A 77 -6.41 6.31 -19.17
CA LEU A 77 -6.05 7.62 -19.63
C LEU A 77 -7.30 8.17 -20.33
N VAL A 78 -7.91 9.16 -19.69
CA VAL A 78 -9.10 9.85 -20.17
C VAL A 78 -8.65 11.07 -20.94
N VAL A 79 -8.83 11.03 -22.24
CA VAL A 79 -8.52 12.10 -23.17
C VAL A 79 -9.81 12.84 -23.50
N ARG A 80 -9.86 14.13 -23.17
CA ARG A 80 -10.94 15.01 -23.63
C ARG A 80 -10.47 15.79 -24.84
N SER A 81 -11.28 15.81 -25.90
CA SER A 81 -10.96 16.47 -27.17
C SER A 81 -12.13 17.32 -27.66
N GLN A 82 -11.85 18.56 -28.05
CA GLN A 82 -12.84 19.54 -28.52
C GLN A 82 -12.53 19.99 -29.93
N TRP A 83 -13.49 19.81 -30.83
CA TRP A 83 -13.33 19.96 -32.26
C TRP A 83 -14.25 21.03 -32.81
N GLN A 84 -13.72 21.80 -33.76
CA GLN A 84 -14.48 22.66 -34.65
C GLN A 84 -14.45 22.03 -36.04
N LEU A 85 -15.63 21.79 -36.61
CA LEU A 85 -15.81 21.06 -37.85
C LEU A 85 -16.25 22.04 -38.94
N LEU A 86 -15.64 21.94 -40.12
CA LEU A 86 -15.95 22.80 -41.26
C LEU A 86 -17.18 22.32 -42.03
N LYS A 87 -17.45 21.01 -41.99
CA LYS A 87 -18.67 20.37 -42.50
C LYS A 87 -19.19 19.36 -41.47
N PRO A 88 -20.49 19.03 -41.49
CA PRO A 88 -21.02 17.94 -40.67
C PRO A 88 -20.34 16.61 -40.99
N LEU A 89 -19.99 15.84 -39.97
CA LEU A 89 -19.44 14.49 -40.12
C LEU A 89 -20.56 13.50 -40.45
N GLN A 90 -20.26 12.50 -41.27
CA GLN A 90 -21.21 11.52 -41.81
C GLN A 90 -21.34 10.27 -40.92
N ALA A 91 -22.36 9.47 -41.22
CA ALA A 91 -22.53 8.15 -40.61
C ALA A 91 -21.32 7.26 -40.98
N GLY A 92 -20.64 6.73 -39.95
CA GLY A 92 -19.42 5.93 -40.11
C GLY A 92 -18.13 6.66 -39.73
N ASP A 93 -18.14 7.99 -39.66
CA ASP A 93 -17.00 8.79 -39.21
C ASP A 93 -16.71 8.55 -37.72
N LYS A 94 -15.42 8.48 -37.37
CA LYS A 94 -14.98 8.16 -35.99
C LYS A 94 -13.85 9.07 -35.56
N VAL A 95 -13.81 9.45 -34.29
CA VAL A 95 -12.59 9.96 -33.67
C VAL A 95 -11.83 8.80 -33.05
N ARG A 96 -10.57 8.63 -33.45
CA ARG A 96 -9.65 7.62 -32.91
C ARG A 96 -8.65 8.27 -31.96
N VAL A 97 -8.47 7.65 -30.81
CA VAL A 97 -7.42 7.99 -29.85
C VAL A 97 -6.58 6.74 -29.64
N GLU A 98 -5.27 6.86 -29.72
CA GLU A 98 -4.32 5.77 -29.54
C GLU A 98 -3.28 6.13 -28.49
N LEU A 99 -2.90 5.13 -27.70
CA LEU A 99 -1.77 5.17 -26.79
C LEU A 99 -0.65 4.31 -27.36
N LEU A 100 0.56 4.86 -27.47
CA LEU A 100 1.73 4.16 -27.97
C LEU A 100 2.87 4.22 -26.95
N ASN A 101 3.75 3.22 -26.97
CA ASN A 101 4.98 3.24 -26.18
C ASN A 101 6.06 4.15 -26.80
N ASP A 102 7.22 4.19 -26.17
CA ASP A 102 8.40 4.96 -26.60
C ASP A 102 8.96 4.50 -27.95
N LYS A 103 8.70 3.25 -28.34
CA LYS A 103 9.07 2.66 -29.64
C LYS A 103 8.02 2.87 -30.73
N GLY A 104 6.88 3.50 -30.42
CA GLY A 104 5.78 3.73 -31.36
C GLY A 104 4.87 2.52 -31.58
N GLU A 105 4.96 1.48 -30.73
CA GLU A 105 4.06 0.34 -30.76
C GLU A 105 2.75 0.69 -30.02
N ARG A 106 1.61 0.28 -30.60
CA ARG A 106 0.28 0.58 -30.06
C ARG A 106 -0.03 -0.26 -28.84
N ILE A 107 -0.37 0.41 -27.75
CA ILE A 107 -0.72 -0.18 -26.45
C ILE A 107 -2.23 -0.34 -26.28
N ASP A 108 -2.99 0.72 -26.57
CA ASP A 108 -4.45 0.67 -26.57
C ASP A 108 -5.03 1.69 -27.56
N GLN A 109 -6.26 1.48 -27.99
CA GLN A 109 -6.98 2.38 -28.88
C GLN A 109 -8.48 2.42 -28.62
N LEU A 110 -9.08 3.58 -28.89
CA LEU A 110 -10.52 3.77 -28.84
C LEU A 110 -10.96 4.56 -30.07
N SER A 111 -11.93 4.00 -30.81
CA SER A 111 -12.58 4.68 -31.94
C SER A 111 -14.04 4.93 -31.61
N GLN A 112 -14.45 6.20 -31.58
CA GLN A 112 -15.81 6.61 -31.20
C GLN A 112 -16.56 7.20 -32.40
N ALA A 113 -17.76 6.70 -32.68
CA ALA A 113 -18.64 7.28 -33.68
C ALA A 113 -19.12 8.68 -33.26
N VAL A 114 -19.16 9.62 -34.22
CA VAL A 114 -19.31 11.06 -33.94
C VAL A 114 -20.59 11.69 -34.46
N GLU A 115 -21.30 11.02 -35.38
CA GLU A 115 -22.50 11.51 -36.06
C GLU A 115 -23.56 12.09 -35.10
N LYS A 116 -23.90 11.34 -34.04
CA LYS A 116 -24.93 11.74 -33.04
C LYS A 116 -24.39 12.63 -31.92
N ARG A 117 -23.09 12.94 -31.92
CA ARG A 117 -22.40 13.66 -30.84
C ARG A 117 -21.97 15.06 -31.23
N GLN A 118 -21.98 15.38 -32.53
CA GLN A 118 -21.74 16.73 -33.02
C GLN A 118 -22.95 17.65 -32.78
N ARG A 119 -22.69 18.94 -32.57
CA ARG A 119 -23.71 20.00 -32.45
C ARG A 119 -23.48 21.01 -33.56
N CYS A 120 -24.46 21.14 -34.44
CA CYS A 120 -24.39 22.03 -35.60
C CYS A 120 -25.36 23.20 -35.45
N ASN A 121 -24.87 24.42 -35.69
CA ASN A 121 -25.69 25.62 -35.75
C ASN A 121 -25.23 26.50 -36.92
N LYS A 122 -26.15 26.85 -37.82
CA LYS A 122 -25.90 27.72 -39.00
C LYS A 122 -24.61 27.38 -39.77
N GLY A 123 -24.42 26.10 -40.09
CA GLY A 123 -23.29 25.62 -40.90
C GLY A 123 -21.96 25.47 -40.17
N ARG A 124 -21.88 25.78 -38.86
CA ARG A 124 -20.72 25.46 -38.01
C ARG A 124 -21.05 24.31 -37.08
N CYS A 125 -20.22 23.27 -37.08
CA CYS A 125 -20.40 22.11 -36.24
C CYS A 125 -19.28 22.02 -35.18
N THR A 126 -19.63 21.54 -34.00
CA THR A 126 -18.69 21.33 -32.88
C THR A 126 -18.85 19.93 -32.33
N LEU A 127 -17.78 19.36 -31.78
CA LEU A 127 -17.78 18.01 -31.21
C LEU A 127 -16.90 17.98 -29.95
N ASP A 128 -17.46 17.51 -28.83
CA ASP A 128 -16.74 17.29 -27.56
C ASP A 128 -16.81 15.80 -27.23
N LEU A 129 -15.65 15.19 -26.98
CA LEU A 129 -15.52 13.76 -26.73
C LEU A 129 -14.62 13.48 -25.55
N ASN A 130 -15.06 12.54 -24.71
CA ASN A 130 -14.23 11.89 -23.70
C ASN A 130 -13.87 10.48 -24.21
N SER A 131 -12.59 10.23 -24.43
CA SER A 131 -12.04 8.93 -24.84
C SER A 131 -11.31 8.32 -23.65
N THR A 132 -11.63 7.07 -23.30
CA THR A 132 -10.95 6.37 -22.21
C THR A 132 -10.12 5.24 -22.79
N LEU A 133 -8.81 5.30 -22.61
CA LEU A 133 -7.85 4.28 -23.02
C LEU A 133 -7.33 3.55 -21.80
N ARG A 134 -7.19 2.24 -21.83
CA ARG A 134 -6.46 1.47 -20.84
C ARG A 134 -4.98 1.79 -20.95
N ALA A 135 -4.42 2.32 -19.88
CA ALA A 135 -2.97 2.40 -19.75
C ALA A 135 -2.48 1.05 -19.19
N PRO A 136 -1.36 0.51 -19.70
CA PRO A 136 -0.85 -0.77 -19.25
C PRO A 136 -0.43 -0.64 -17.77
N ASP A 137 -0.83 -1.61 -16.95
CA ASP A 137 -0.47 -1.66 -15.52
C ASP A 137 1.06 -1.84 -15.33
N ASP A 138 1.76 -2.34 -16.36
CA ASP A 138 3.18 -2.73 -16.31
C ASP A 138 4.01 -1.89 -17.29
N ALA A 139 5.04 -1.21 -16.77
CA ALA A 139 6.08 -0.44 -17.46
C ALA A 139 6.64 0.58 -16.47
N LEU A 140 7.65 0.11 -15.74
CA LEU A 140 8.64 1.00 -15.17
C LEU A 140 9.30 1.79 -16.32
N ALA A 141 9.31 3.11 -16.20
CA ALA A 141 10.12 4.04 -17.00
C ALA A 141 9.98 3.99 -18.55
N SER A 142 8.76 4.09 -19.11
CA SER A 142 8.59 4.34 -20.55
C SER A 142 7.81 5.64 -20.81
N ARG A 143 8.35 6.50 -21.68
CA ARG A 143 7.64 7.65 -22.24
C ARG A 143 6.55 7.13 -23.15
N TYR A 144 5.32 7.57 -22.94
CA TYR A 144 4.20 7.23 -23.83
C TYR A 144 3.91 8.38 -24.79
N GLN A 145 3.37 8.02 -25.94
CA GLN A 145 2.87 8.96 -26.95
C GLN A 145 1.36 8.80 -27.07
N LEU A 146 0.65 9.92 -27.15
CA LEU A 146 -0.78 9.94 -27.45
C LEU A 146 -0.97 10.31 -28.93
N ARG A 147 -1.90 9.66 -29.63
CA ARG A 147 -2.34 10.10 -30.97
C ARG A 147 -3.84 10.31 -30.99
N ILE A 148 -4.27 11.40 -31.63
CA ILE A 148 -5.69 11.75 -31.78
C ILE A 148 -5.95 12.05 -33.25
N GLY A 149 -6.89 11.33 -33.86
CA GLY A 149 -7.23 11.48 -35.28
C GLY A 149 -8.72 11.40 -35.54
N LEU A 150 -9.11 11.84 -36.73
CA LEU A 150 -10.46 11.70 -37.27
C LEU A 150 -10.39 10.69 -38.42
N LEU A 151 -11.25 9.68 -38.43
CA LEU A 151 -11.34 8.68 -39.49
C LEU A 151 -12.61 8.92 -40.27
N LEU A 152 -12.47 9.15 -41.57
CA LEU A 152 -13.59 9.36 -42.46
C LEU A 152 -14.01 8.04 -43.10
N ALA A 153 -15.32 7.81 -43.18
CA ALA A 153 -15.87 6.56 -43.71
C ALA A 153 -15.53 6.34 -45.20
N ASP A 154 -15.47 7.42 -45.98
CA ASP A 154 -15.20 7.43 -47.41
C ASP A 154 -13.70 7.41 -47.75
N ARG A 155 -12.83 7.76 -46.78
CA ARG A 155 -11.37 7.81 -46.97
C ARG A 155 -10.61 7.44 -45.68
N PRO A 156 -10.55 6.16 -45.32
CA PRO A 156 -9.89 5.72 -44.09
C PRO A 156 -8.39 6.05 -44.05
N GLU A 157 -7.69 6.04 -45.18
CA GLU A 157 -6.24 6.28 -45.25
C GLU A 157 -5.85 7.78 -45.26
N SER A 158 -6.71 8.66 -45.80
CA SER A 158 -6.37 10.10 -45.96
C SER A 158 -6.70 10.96 -44.74
N ALA A 159 -7.45 10.40 -43.78
CA ALA A 159 -7.79 11.06 -42.51
C ALA A 159 -6.85 10.62 -41.37
N GLU A 160 -5.82 9.83 -41.69
CA GLU A 160 -4.81 9.38 -40.75
C GLU A 160 -3.84 10.51 -40.36
N PHE A 161 -4.23 11.19 -39.29
CA PHE A 161 -3.43 11.77 -38.21
C PHE A 161 -3.30 13.29 -38.10
N SER A 162 -3.55 13.72 -36.86
CA SER A 162 -3.22 15.00 -36.25
C SER A 162 -2.36 14.61 -35.04
N GLN A 163 -1.03 14.60 -35.18
CA GLN A 163 -0.18 14.00 -34.14
C GLN A 163 0.02 14.97 -32.97
N ILE A 164 -0.50 14.62 -31.80
CA ILE A 164 -0.20 15.32 -30.54
C ILE A 164 0.83 14.51 -29.76
N LEU A 165 2.11 14.76 -30.00
CA LEU A 165 3.18 14.18 -29.18
C LEU A 165 3.21 14.87 -27.81
N GLN A 166 2.41 14.37 -26.86
CA GLN A 166 2.53 14.74 -25.45
C GLN A 166 3.33 13.66 -24.72
N THR A 167 4.57 13.98 -24.36
CA THR A 167 5.37 13.13 -23.46
C THR A 167 4.75 13.18 -22.07
N LEU A 168 4.28 12.03 -21.59
CA LEU A 168 3.75 11.91 -20.24
C LEU A 168 4.91 11.99 -19.22
N PRO A 169 4.77 12.73 -18.11
CA PRO A 169 5.86 12.99 -17.18
C PRO A 169 6.41 11.72 -16.52
N GLU A 170 7.69 11.76 -16.16
CA GLU A 170 8.38 10.69 -15.45
C GLU A 170 7.82 10.44 -14.05
N GLN A 171 7.98 9.20 -13.60
CA GLN A 171 7.50 8.68 -12.34
C GLN A 171 8.29 9.27 -11.14
N GLY A 172 7.62 9.81 -10.10
CA GLY A 172 8.30 10.20 -8.87
C GLY A 172 7.52 11.07 -7.86
N PHE A 173 7.74 10.77 -6.58
CA PHE A 173 7.27 11.54 -5.42
C PHE A 173 8.31 12.61 -5.02
N ASN A 174 7.94 13.90 -5.05
CA ASN A 174 8.84 15.00 -4.68
C ASN A 174 8.52 15.51 -3.26
N LEU A 175 9.16 14.91 -2.26
CA LEU A 175 9.04 15.27 -0.84
C LEU A 175 9.34 16.74 -0.58
N THR A 176 10.42 17.25 -1.20
CA THR A 176 10.84 18.64 -1.06
C THR A 176 9.75 19.60 -1.51
N TYR A 177 9.12 19.33 -2.66
CA TYR A 177 7.99 20.11 -3.15
C TYR A 177 6.79 20.03 -2.19
N LEU A 178 6.41 18.85 -1.72
CA LEU A 178 5.26 18.70 -0.82
C LEU A 178 5.46 19.43 0.50
N PHE A 179 6.64 19.28 1.10
CA PHE A 179 7.00 19.96 2.34
C PHE A 179 7.05 21.48 2.15
N THR A 180 7.72 21.96 1.10
CA THR A 180 7.80 23.39 0.80
C THR A 180 6.42 23.98 0.49
N SER A 181 5.58 23.30 -0.29
CA SER A 181 4.20 23.69 -0.54
C SER A 181 3.38 23.75 0.74
N LEU A 182 3.49 22.76 1.63
CA LEU A 182 2.77 22.76 2.91
C LEU A 182 3.18 23.95 3.79
N VAL A 183 4.48 24.22 3.89
CA VAL A 183 5.02 25.38 4.62
C VAL A 183 4.49 26.69 4.03
N LEU A 184 4.49 26.83 2.71
CA LEU A 184 3.98 28.02 2.02
C LEU A 184 2.46 28.21 2.23
N VAL A 185 1.69 27.12 2.16
CA VAL A 185 0.23 27.14 2.43
C VAL A 185 -0.05 27.61 3.85
N LEU A 186 0.68 27.10 4.84
CA LEU A 186 0.53 27.50 6.24
C LEU A 186 0.94 28.96 6.46
N ALA A 187 2.06 29.39 5.88
CA ALA A 187 2.54 30.77 5.99
C ALA A 187 1.55 31.78 5.38
N LEU A 188 1.03 31.49 4.17
CA LEU A 188 0.04 32.33 3.52
C LEU A 188 -1.27 32.40 4.32
N SER A 189 -1.75 31.24 4.79
CA SER A 189 -2.98 31.17 5.60
C SER A 189 -2.83 31.91 6.94
N ALA A 190 -1.65 31.85 7.56
CA ALA A 190 -1.33 32.60 8.77
C ALA A 190 -1.27 34.11 8.54
N ALA A 191 -0.70 34.55 7.43
CA ALA A 191 -0.66 35.97 7.05
C ALA A 191 -2.07 36.54 6.84
N VAL A 192 -2.93 35.81 6.12
CA VAL A 192 -4.33 36.19 5.88
C VAL A 192 -5.11 36.22 7.21
N LEU A 193 -4.98 35.19 8.06
CA LEU A 193 -5.61 35.18 9.38
C LEU A 193 -5.16 36.37 10.23
N LYS A 194 -3.86 36.67 10.28
CA LYS A 194 -3.30 37.79 11.05
C LYS A 194 -3.88 39.14 10.60
N ALA A 195 -4.01 39.35 9.28
CA ALA A 195 -4.60 40.57 8.72
C ALA A 195 -6.10 40.72 9.04
N LEU A 196 -6.83 39.60 9.12
CA LEU A 196 -8.27 39.58 9.40
C LEU A 196 -8.60 39.59 10.90
N LEU A 197 -7.66 39.15 11.75
CA LEU A 197 -7.84 38.98 13.19
C LEU A 197 -8.53 40.16 13.92
N PRO A 198 -8.19 41.44 13.63
CA PRO A 198 -8.81 42.59 14.29
C PRO A 198 -10.31 42.75 13.97
N LYS A 199 -10.78 42.20 12.84
CA LYS A 199 -12.20 42.15 12.48
C LYS A 199 -12.86 40.87 12.98
N LEU A 200 -12.21 39.73 12.83
CA LEU A 200 -12.77 38.43 13.21
C LEU A 200 -13.07 38.35 14.72
N ARG A 201 -12.27 39.01 15.56
CA ARG A 201 -12.48 39.04 17.02
C ARG A 201 -13.64 39.93 17.49
N ARG A 202 -14.24 40.76 16.63
CA ARG A 202 -15.24 41.76 17.05
C ARG A 202 -16.57 41.16 17.50
N SER A 203 -16.99 40.03 16.94
CA SER A 203 -18.20 39.33 17.37
C SER A 203 -18.26 37.90 16.84
N LEU A 204 -19.13 37.08 17.45
CA LEU A 204 -19.31 35.68 17.07
C LEU A 204 -19.66 35.51 15.59
N ARG A 205 -20.50 36.40 15.02
CA ARG A 205 -20.80 36.39 13.58
C ARG A 205 -19.55 36.50 12.72
N TRP A 206 -18.62 37.38 13.08
CA TRP A 206 -17.37 37.58 12.33
C TRP A 206 -16.42 36.41 12.53
N ARG A 207 -16.43 35.76 13.71
CA ARG A 207 -15.70 34.51 13.93
C ARG A 207 -16.24 33.39 13.05
N ILE A 208 -17.55 33.17 13.00
CA ILE A 208 -18.18 32.12 12.17
C ILE A 208 -17.86 32.36 10.69
N ILE A 209 -18.08 33.59 10.20
CA ILE A 209 -17.76 33.97 8.82
C ILE A 209 -16.27 33.78 8.53
N GLY A 210 -15.40 34.25 9.43
CA GLY A 210 -13.96 34.07 9.32
C GLY A 210 -13.55 32.61 9.25
N SER A 211 -14.16 31.75 10.07
CA SER A 211 -13.88 30.32 10.09
C SER A 211 -14.27 29.62 8.80
N LEU A 212 -15.45 29.92 8.26
CA LEU A 212 -15.90 29.41 6.98
C LEU A 212 -14.94 29.81 5.86
N LEU A 213 -14.59 31.09 5.80
CA LEU A 213 -13.76 31.67 4.73
C LEU A 213 -12.30 31.18 4.79
N LEU A 214 -11.72 31.08 5.99
CA LEU A 214 -10.36 30.58 6.18
C LEU A 214 -10.28 29.05 6.03
N GLY A 215 -11.29 28.32 6.48
CA GLY A 215 -11.44 26.89 6.18
C GLY A 215 -11.47 26.63 4.68
N ASN A 216 -12.25 27.42 3.93
CA ASN A 216 -12.29 27.34 2.47
C ASN A 216 -10.93 27.67 1.82
N LEU A 217 -10.25 28.73 2.29
CA LEU A 217 -8.92 29.10 1.79
C LEU A 217 -7.93 27.94 1.99
N THR A 218 -7.86 27.38 3.20
CA THR A 218 -6.95 26.28 3.52
C THR A 218 -7.28 25.02 2.73
N PHE A 219 -8.56 24.73 2.47
CA PHE A 219 -8.98 23.65 1.57
C PHE A 219 -8.39 23.84 0.17
N VAL A 220 -8.63 24.99 -0.47
CA VAL A 220 -8.16 25.29 -1.84
C VAL A 220 -6.64 25.27 -1.92
N LEU A 221 -5.96 25.86 -0.95
CA LEU A 221 -4.50 25.92 -0.92
C LEU A 221 -3.87 24.53 -0.70
N LEU A 222 -4.36 23.78 0.29
CA LEU A 222 -3.84 22.44 0.57
C LEU A 222 -4.10 21.50 -0.61
N HIS A 223 -5.31 21.50 -1.15
CA HIS A 223 -5.65 20.58 -2.22
C HIS A 223 -5.06 21.00 -3.57
N GLY A 224 -5.05 22.30 -3.90
CA GLY A 224 -4.54 22.80 -5.18
C GLY A 224 -3.01 22.85 -5.31
N PHE A 225 -2.27 22.78 -4.20
CA PHE A 225 -0.80 22.95 -4.22
C PHE A 225 0.00 21.89 -3.45
N VAL A 226 -0.61 21.21 -2.47
CA VAL A 226 0.05 20.10 -1.76
C VAL A 226 -0.45 18.78 -2.30
N VAL A 227 -1.76 18.58 -2.38
CA VAL A 227 -2.34 17.31 -2.84
C VAL A 227 -2.27 17.15 -4.36
N PHE A 228 -2.67 18.18 -5.11
CA PHE A 228 -2.70 18.18 -6.58
C PHE A 228 -1.79 19.29 -7.15
N LYS A 229 -1.56 19.25 -8.46
CA LYS A 229 -1.32 20.50 -9.21
C LYS A 229 -2.63 21.28 -9.32
N LEU A 230 -2.56 22.61 -9.37
CA LEU A 230 -3.76 23.45 -9.48
C LEU A 230 -4.67 23.03 -10.66
N GLY A 231 -4.09 22.71 -11.82
CA GLY A 231 -4.86 22.23 -12.97
C GLY A 231 -5.54 20.88 -12.75
N GLU A 232 -4.90 19.95 -12.04
CA GLU A 232 -5.44 18.64 -11.69
C GLU A 232 -6.57 18.78 -10.66
N PHE A 233 -6.41 19.65 -9.66
CA PHE A 233 -7.45 19.96 -8.67
C PHE A 233 -8.71 20.53 -9.33
N LEU A 234 -8.54 21.49 -10.24
CA LEU A 234 -9.64 22.10 -10.99
C LEU A 234 -10.40 21.05 -11.82
N LEU A 235 -9.68 20.12 -12.45
CA LEU A 235 -10.28 19.03 -13.23
C LEU A 235 -10.96 17.97 -12.34
N TRP A 236 -10.32 17.57 -11.24
CA TRP A 236 -10.84 16.63 -10.25
C TRP A 236 -12.16 17.11 -9.66
N SER A 237 -12.27 18.42 -9.38
CA SER A 237 -13.48 19.04 -8.82
C SER A 237 -14.73 18.81 -9.68
N GLY A 238 -14.60 18.82 -11.01
CA GLY A 238 -15.71 18.60 -11.93
C GLY A 238 -16.00 17.12 -12.25
N PHE A 239 -15.03 16.23 -12.03
CA PHE A 239 -15.16 14.80 -12.37
C PHE A 239 -15.72 13.95 -11.22
N ARG A 240 -15.48 14.35 -9.97
CA ARG A 240 -15.96 13.67 -8.75
C ARG A 240 -16.61 14.68 -7.80
N PRO A 241 -17.74 15.31 -8.20
CA PRO A 241 -18.34 16.39 -7.43
C PRO A 241 -18.70 15.97 -6.00
N GLU A 242 -19.23 14.77 -5.81
CA GLU A 242 -19.58 14.23 -4.50
C GLU A 242 -18.35 14.09 -3.58
N HIS A 243 -17.20 13.70 -4.14
CA HIS A 243 -15.95 13.56 -3.40
C HIS A 243 -15.33 14.92 -3.08
N TYR A 244 -15.41 15.85 -4.04
CA TYR A 244 -14.97 17.22 -3.85
C TYR A 244 -15.71 17.92 -2.69
N TYR A 245 -17.04 17.83 -2.66
CA TYR A 245 -17.84 18.48 -1.61
C TYR A 245 -17.62 17.85 -0.23
N LEU A 246 -17.37 16.53 -0.15
CA LEU A 246 -17.07 15.89 1.13
C LEU A 246 -15.69 16.32 1.66
N ALA A 247 -14.69 16.47 0.79
CA ALA A 247 -13.35 16.93 1.17
C ALA A 247 -13.38 18.41 1.60
N TRP A 248 -14.14 19.22 0.87
CA TRP A 248 -14.40 20.61 1.23
C TRP A 248 -15.14 20.71 2.57
N GLY A 249 -16.23 19.96 2.74
CA GLY A 249 -17.07 19.97 3.93
C GLY A 249 -16.31 19.53 5.18
N SER A 250 -15.51 18.46 5.08
CA SER A 250 -14.69 17.96 6.20
C SER A 250 -13.62 18.97 6.63
N MET A 251 -12.93 19.61 5.68
CA MET A 251 -11.94 20.64 5.98
C MET A 251 -12.58 21.86 6.64
N VAL A 252 -13.69 22.37 6.07
CA VAL A 252 -14.39 23.55 6.58
C VAL A 252 -15.01 23.28 7.95
N LEU A 253 -15.64 22.11 8.14
CA LEU A 253 -16.23 21.69 9.41
C LEU A 253 -15.15 21.53 10.47
N GLY A 254 -14.07 20.80 10.16
CA GLY A 254 -12.94 20.60 11.07
C GLY A 254 -12.32 21.93 11.49
N TRP A 255 -11.99 22.80 10.53
CA TRP A 255 -11.46 24.14 10.80
C TRP A 255 -12.42 24.96 11.68
N SER A 256 -13.72 24.94 11.36
CA SER A 256 -14.74 25.70 12.09
C SER A 256 -14.94 25.20 13.52
N LEU A 257 -14.99 23.88 13.73
CA LEU A 257 -15.07 23.30 15.06
C LEU A 257 -13.84 23.67 15.89
N CYS A 258 -12.63 23.59 15.31
CA CYS A 258 -11.40 23.98 15.98
C CYS A 258 -11.39 25.46 16.39
N ALA A 259 -11.90 26.34 15.53
CA ALA A 259 -11.89 27.78 15.75
C ALA A 259 -13.06 28.32 16.62
N LEU A 260 -14.15 27.56 16.74
CA LEU A 260 -15.39 27.97 17.41
C LEU A 260 -15.64 27.22 18.74
N ALA A 261 -15.20 25.96 18.89
CA ALA A 261 -15.44 25.13 20.09
C ALA A 261 -14.64 25.56 21.35
N GLY A 262 -14.07 26.77 21.37
CA GLY A 262 -13.38 27.34 22.51
C GLY A 262 -11.92 27.68 22.28
N PHE A 263 -11.37 27.31 21.12
CA PHE A 263 -9.97 27.56 20.83
C PHE A 263 -9.77 28.76 19.89
N ASN A 264 -8.58 29.36 19.99
CA ASN A 264 -8.18 30.53 19.22
C ASN A 264 -8.35 30.29 17.70
N LEU A 265 -8.59 31.34 16.89
CA LEU A 265 -8.71 31.23 15.42
C LEU A 265 -7.47 30.57 14.78
N TYR A 266 -6.32 30.62 15.45
CA TYR A 266 -5.10 29.91 15.04
C TYR A 266 -5.20 28.38 15.13
N MET A 267 -6.13 27.80 15.90
CA MET A 267 -6.33 26.34 15.95
C MET A 267 -6.82 25.76 14.64
N GLY A 268 -7.50 26.56 13.81
CA GLY A 268 -7.80 26.15 12.43
C GLY A 268 -6.53 25.93 11.61
N LEU A 269 -5.47 26.72 11.82
CA LEU A 269 -4.17 26.50 11.16
C LEU A 269 -3.45 25.26 11.69
N VAL A 270 -3.57 24.97 12.99
CA VAL A 270 -3.04 23.72 13.57
C VAL A 270 -3.78 22.53 12.96
N PHE A 271 -5.09 22.61 12.80
CA PHE A 271 -5.88 21.60 12.11
C PHE A 271 -5.41 21.39 10.65
N THR A 272 -5.19 22.49 9.90
CA THR A 272 -4.64 22.43 8.54
C THR A 272 -3.24 21.79 8.52
N ALA A 273 -2.37 22.15 9.47
CA ALA A 273 -1.01 21.62 9.57
C ALA A 273 -1.03 20.12 9.86
N LEU A 274 -1.83 19.67 10.83
CA LEU A 274 -1.95 18.25 11.16
C LEU A 274 -2.62 17.46 10.03
N SER A 275 -3.60 18.02 9.34
CA SER A 275 -4.19 17.40 8.15
C SER A 275 -3.15 17.25 7.04
N GLY A 276 -2.33 18.27 6.81
CA GLY A 276 -1.23 18.25 5.84
C GLY A 276 -0.10 17.28 6.22
N ILE A 277 0.29 17.22 7.50
CA ILE A 277 1.27 16.26 8.02
C ILE A 277 0.72 14.84 7.92
N GLY A 278 -0.55 14.61 8.27
CA GLY A 278 -1.21 13.31 8.14
C GLY A 278 -1.25 12.85 6.68
N LEU A 279 -1.52 13.75 5.74
CA LEU A 279 -1.43 13.47 4.31
C LEU A 279 0.00 13.15 3.88
N LEU A 280 0.99 13.92 4.35
CA LEU A 280 2.41 13.69 4.03
C LEU A 280 2.91 12.35 4.58
N ALA A 281 2.63 12.06 5.84
CA ALA A 281 2.96 10.80 6.49
C ALA A 281 2.24 9.63 5.82
N ASN A 282 1.01 9.82 5.38
CA ASN A 282 0.28 8.83 4.58
C ASN A 282 0.99 8.59 3.24
N PHE A 283 1.39 9.64 2.52
CA PHE A 283 2.11 9.51 1.26
C PHE A 283 3.49 8.86 1.43
N MET A 284 4.20 9.17 2.52
CA MET A 284 5.46 8.52 2.86
C MET A 284 5.26 7.03 3.19
N LYS A 285 4.30 6.71 4.07
CA LYS A 285 4.00 5.32 4.43
C LYS A 285 3.57 4.50 3.22
N ILE A 286 2.78 5.10 2.34
CA ILE A 286 2.46 4.53 1.04
C ILE A 286 3.74 4.28 0.25
N ALA A 287 4.59 5.28 0.04
CA ALA A 287 5.81 5.13 -0.76
C ALA A 287 6.76 4.05 -0.21
N ILE A 288 6.74 3.85 1.11
CA ILE A 288 7.60 2.90 1.82
C ILE A 288 6.97 1.50 1.85
N TYR A 289 5.74 1.34 2.35
CA TYR A 289 5.27 0.04 2.82
C TYR A 289 4.19 -0.63 1.99
N GLY A 290 3.67 -0.04 0.91
CA GLY A 290 2.45 -0.62 0.33
C GLY A 290 1.16 0.06 0.74
N VAL A 291 1.19 0.69 1.91
CA VAL A 291 0.01 0.79 2.75
C VAL A 291 -0.15 2.20 3.34
N PRO A 292 -1.37 2.76 3.38
CA PRO A 292 -1.69 4.03 4.00
C PRO A 292 -1.70 3.90 5.53
N LEU A 293 -1.85 5.04 6.21
CA LEU A 293 -1.88 5.13 7.68
C LEU A 293 -3.13 4.49 8.32
N GLY A 294 -3.12 3.18 8.55
CA GLY A 294 -4.14 2.33 9.18
C GLY A 294 -4.42 2.60 10.67
N GLY A 295 -5.53 2.04 11.17
CA GLY A 295 -5.80 2.00 12.61
C GLY A 295 -4.76 1.19 13.38
N ASP A 296 -4.19 0.19 12.72
CA ASP A 296 -3.12 -0.68 13.22
C ASP A 296 -1.84 0.12 13.51
N ASP A 297 -1.60 1.24 12.82
CA ASP A 297 -0.47 2.12 13.10
C ASP A 297 -0.56 2.77 14.47
N LEU A 298 -1.76 3.00 15.00
CA LEU A 298 -1.93 3.51 16.35
C LEU A 298 -1.53 2.44 17.38
N GLY A 299 -1.88 1.18 17.10
CA GLY A 299 -1.42 0.03 17.88
C GLY A 299 0.09 -0.17 17.80
N ASN A 300 0.66 -0.04 16.60
CA ASN A 300 2.10 -0.12 16.36
C ASN A 300 2.86 1.06 16.98
N LEU A 301 2.28 2.27 17.02
CA LEU A 301 2.87 3.43 17.68
C LEU A 301 2.87 3.26 19.20
N LEU A 302 1.82 2.67 19.77
CA LEU A 302 1.75 2.30 21.19
C LEU A 302 2.76 1.20 21.54
N ALA A 303 2.91 0.19 20.66
CA ALA A 303 3.92 -0.84 20.81
C ALA A 303 5.33 -0.25 20.70
N LEU A 304 5.59 0.61 19.71
CA LEU A 304 6.85 1.32 19.54
C LEU A 304 7.16 2.24 20.73
N LEU A 305 6.16 2.93 21.28
CA LEU A 305 6.31 3.76 22.47
C LEU A 305 6.68 2.92 23.70
N ARG A 306 6.09 1.73 23.86
CA ARG A 306 6.48 0.79 24.91
C ARG A 306 7.92 0.32 24.73
N ILE A 307 8.30 -0.06 23.51
CA ILE A 307 9.66 -0.47 23.18
C ILE A 307 10.66 0.67 23.46
N LEU A 308 10.33 1.91 23.07
CA LEU A 308 11.17 3.09 23.34
C LEU A 308 11.27 3.43 24.83
N LEU A 309 10.20 3.25 25.59
CA LEU A 309 10.21 3.44 27.04
C LEU A 309 11.06 2.37 27.74
N ASP A 310 11.01 1.13 27.26
CA ASP A 310 11.80 0.02 27.80
C ASP A 310 13.29 0.14 27.45
N GLN A 311 13.61 0.57 26.22
CA GLN A 311 15.00 0.62 25.72
C GLN A 311 15.70 1.96 25.96
N HIS A 312 14.96 3.07 25.91
CA HIS A 312 15.51 4.43 26.02
C HIS A 312 14.63 5.34 26.88
N PRO A 313 14.45 5.07 28.17
CA PRO A 313 13.47 5.74 29.04
C PRO A 313 13.64 7.28 29.09
N VAL A 314 14.86 7.78 28.87
CA VAL A 314 15.19 9.20 28.93
C VAL A 314 14.68 9.97 27.71
N LEU A 315 14.66 9.37 26.52
CA LEU A 315 14.27 10.07 25.27
C LEU A 315 12.78 10.46 25.23
N PRO A 316 11.82 9.56 25.56
CA PRO A 316 10.42 9.93 25.72
C PRO A 316 10.21 10.96 26.83
N VAL A 317 10.97 10.86 27.93
CA VAL A 317 10.90 11.84 29.03
C VAL A 317 11.40 13.21 28.60
N LEU A 318 12.50 13.29 27.84
CA LEU A 318 13.01 14.53 27.26
C LEU A 318 12.08 15.07 26.18
N GLY A 319 11.47 14.21 25.36
CA GLY A 319 10.45 14.58 24.39
C GLY A 319 9.20 15.15 25.06
N VAL A 320 8.72 14.50 26.12
CA VAL A 320 7.62 14.99 26.97
C VAL A 320 8.03 16.27 27.69
N ALA A 321 9.24 16.39 28.22
CA ALA A 321 9.74 17.59 28.87
C ALA A 321 9.88 18.76 27.88
N ALA A 322 10.32 18.50 26.66
CA ALA A 322 10.37 19.47 25.57
C ALA A 322 8.94 19.86 25.13
N LEU A 323 8.02 18.91 25.04
CA LEU A 323 6.62 19.16 24.73
C LEU A 323 5.96 19.98 25.85
N LEU A 324 6.21 19.65 27.11
CA LEU A 324 5.77 20.37 28.30
C LEU A 324 6.40 21.76 28.37
N PHE A 325 7.68 21.90 28.02
CA PHE A 325 8.39 23.17 27.92
C PHE A 325 7.83 24.04 26.79
N VAL A 326 7.48 23.44 25.64
CA VAL A 326 6.77 24.13 24.55
C VAL A 326 5.36 24.50 25.00
N CYS A 327 4.62 23.61 25.65
CA CYS A 327 3.29 23.90 26.22
C CYS A 327 3.34 24.98 27.32
N TRP A 328 4.42 25.04 28.10
CA TRP A 328 4.69 26.05 29.12
C TRP A 328 5.10 27.39 28.49
N ARG A 329 6.01 27.37 27.52
CA ARG A 329 6.46 28.55 26.76
C ARG A 329 5.32 29.16 25.96
N PHE A 330 4.42 28.31 25.44
CA PHE A 330 3.19 28.69 24.76
C PHE A 330 1.96 28.60 25.67
N ALA A 331 2.14 28.62 27.00
CA ALA A 331 1.02 28.69 27.93
C ALA A 331 0.20 29.96 27.64
N LEU A 332 -0.84 29.82 26.81
CA LEU A 332 -2.23 29.66 27.23
C LEU A 332 -2.50 30.24 28.63
N SER A 333 -2.05 31.48 28.82
CA SER A 333 -2.23 32.26 30.03
C SER A 333 -3.72 32.28 30.37
N ARG A 334 -4.06 31.54 31.43
CA ARG A 334 -5.29 31.57 32.24
C ARG A 334 -6.49 30.70 31.83
N TRP A 335 -6.47 29.92 30.73
CA TRP A 335 -7.68 29.18 30.30
C TRP A 335 -7.69 27.66 30.57
N VAL A 336 -6.52 27.00 30.66
CA VAL A 336 -6.44 25.52 30.77
C VAL A 336 -6.86 24.99 32.15
N LEU A 337 -6.69 25.80 33.21
CA LEU A 337 -6.98 25.36 34.59
C LEU A 337 -8.48 25.36 34.97
N ARG A 338 -9.39 25.90 34.15
CA ARG A 338 -10.83 25.94 34.47
C ARG A 338 -11.70 24.95 33.69
N GLY A 339 -11.11 24.08 32.86
CA GLY A 339 -11.91 23.26 31.95
C GLY A 339 -11.26 21.97 31.48
N LEU A 340 -10.50 21.28 32.35
CA LEU A 340 -9.73 20.08 32.00
C LEU A 340 -10.57 19.01 31.25
N PHE A 341 -11.84 18.82 31.62
CA PHE A 341 -12.75 17.90 30.90
C PHE A 341 -13.20 18.41 29.53
N ARG A 342 -13.47 19.71 29.40
CA ARG A 342 -13.83 20.35 28.11
C ARG A 342 -12.66 20.37 27.15
N THR A 343 -11.44 20.62 27.64
CA THR A 343 -10.23 20.60 26.81
C THR A 343 -9.87 19.19 26.39
N THR A 344 -9.99 18.19 27.26
CA THR A 344 -9.64 16.80 26.89
C THR A 344 -10.61 16.21 25.86
N ALA A 345 -11.93 16.39 26.05
CA ALA A 345 -12.92 15.95 25.06
C ALA A 345 -12.80 16.70 23.73
N ALA A 346 -12.50 18.00 23.77
CA ALA A 346 -12.33 18.80 22.56
C ALA A 346 -10.98 18.55 21.86
N THR A 347 -9.92 18.19 22.60
CA THR A 347 -8.65 17.70 22.04
C THR A 347 -8.81 16.30 21.44
N ALA A 348 -9.54 15.39 22.10
CA ALA A 348 -9.87 14.08 21.54
C ALA A 348 -10.74 14.20 20.28
N ALA A 349 -11.75 15.07 20.29
CA ALA A 349 -12.56 15.38 19.11
C ALA A 349 -11.73 16.04 18.00
N PHE A 350 -10.80 16.93 18.35
CA PHE A 350 -9.85 17.54 17.43
C PHE A 350 -8.96 16.51 16.73
N PHE A 351 -8.35 15.59 17.49
CA PHE A 351 -7.55 14.51 16.93
C PHE A 351 -8.39 13.54 16.12
N ALA A 352 -9.59 13.19 16.58
CA ALA A 352 -10.54 12.37 15.82
C ALA A 352 -10.95 13.05 14.50
N LEU A 353 -11.14 14.37 14.49
CA LEU A 353 -11.44 15.16 13.29
C LEU A 353 -10.24 15.27 12.35
N CYS A 354 -9.01 15.40 12.87
CA CYS A 354 -7.80 15.35 12.04
C CYS A 354 -7.61 13.97 11.41
N VAL A 355 -7.77 12.90 12.19
CA VAL A 355 -7.72 11.52 11.70
C VAL A 355 -8.83 11.28 10.68
N PHE A 356 -10.06 11.70 10.97
CA PHE A 356 -11.19 11.60 10.06
C PHE A 356 -10.96 12.41 8.78
N ALA A 357 -10.43 13.63 8.85
CA ALA A 357 -10.14 14.46 7.68
C ALA A 357 -8.99 13.89 6.84
N THR A 358 -7.95 13.34 7.46
CA THR A 358 -6.86 12.63 6.76
C THR A 358 -7.38 11.35 6.11
N GLN A 359 -8.18 10.55 6.82
CA GLN A 359 -8.80 9.33 6.27
C GLN A 359 -9.81 9.65 5.16
N THR A 360 -10.58 10.72 5.31
CA THR A 360 -11.54 11.21 4.31
C THR A 360 -10.81 11.81 3.10
N GLY A 361 -9.70 12.52 3.30
CA GLY A 361 -8.81 12.93 2.21
C GLY A 361 -8.29 11.72 1.43
N ASN A 362 -7.78 10.71 2.14
CA ASN A 362 -7.29 9.49 1.52
C ASN A 362 -8.39 8.71 0.77
N LYS A 363 -9.64 8.78 1.23
CA LYS A 363 -10.87 8.23 0.60
C LYS A 363 -11.29 8.95 -0.68
N LEU A 364 -11.15 10.26 -0.71
CA LEU A 364 -11.80 11.10 -1.70
C LEU A 364 -10.93 11.43 -2.91
N LEU A 365 -9.61 11.43 -2.72
CA LEU A 365 -8.67 11.97 -3.70
C LEU A 365 -8.30 10.96 -4.80
N GLY A 366 -8.36 9.65 -4.55
CA GLY A 366 -8.14 8.60 -5.55
C GLY A 366 -6.87 8.79 -6.41
N ALA A 367 -6.76 8.07 -7.53
CA ALA A 367 -5.55 8.00 -8.37
C ALA A 367 -5.16 9.29 -9.16
N ASN A 368 -5.61 10.48 -8.75
CA ASN A 368 -5.39 11.74 -9.47
C ASN A 368 -4.30 12.64 -8.88
N ILE A 369 -3.49 12.10 -7.99
CA ILE A 369 -2.42 12.84 -7.32
C ILE A 369 -1.13 12.73 -8.15
N ARG A 370 -0.16 13.64 -7.95
CA ARG A 370 1.23 13.65 -8.49
C ARG A 370 2.06 12.37 -8.25
N TYR A 371 1.39 11.26 -7.98
CA TYR A 371 1.90 9.93 -7.83
C TYR A 371 1.87 9.26 -9.20
N VAL A 372 3.03 9.19 -9.85
CA VAL A 372 3.27 8.09 -10.76
C VAL A 372 4.51 7.44 -10.19
N ASP A 373 4.38 6.45 -9.33
CA ASP A 373 5.42 5.44 -9.16
C ASP A 373 4.67 4.13 -8.92
N ARG A 374 4.90 3.15 -9.79
CA ARG A 374 4.14 1.91 -9.84
C ARG A 374 4.67 0.96 -8.79
N ALA A 375 4.01 0.96 -7.65
CA ALA A 375 3.96 -0.22 -6.83
C ALA A 375 2.60 -0.91 -7.03
N VAL A 376 2.73 -2.18 -7.40
CA VAL A 376 1.80 -3.26 -7.71
C VAL A 376 0.34 -3.05 -7.30
N ASN A 377 -0.61 -3.54 -8.12
CA ASN A 377 -2.07 -3.39 -8.00
C ASN A 377 -2.71 -3.49 -6.58
N TYR A 378 -2.09 -4.17 -5.61
CA TYR A 378 -2.43 -4.19 -4.16
C TYR A 378 -2.27 -2.82 -3.46
N HIS A 379 -1.16 -2.15 -3.75
CA HIS A 379 -0.80 -0.82 -3.27
C HIS A 379 -1.84 0.21 -3.73
N ARG A 380 -2.40 0.00 -4.93
CA ARG A 380 -3.25 0.93 -5.63
C ARG A 380 -4.63 1.10 -4.99
N ASP A 381 -5.33 0.03 -4.60
CA ASP A 381 -6.68 0.12 -3.99
C ASP A 381 -6.66 0.58 -2.53
N LEU A 382 -5.58 0.24 -1.85
CA LEU A 382 -5.29 0.65 -0.49
C LEU A 382 -4.84 2.13 -0.42
N ILE A 383 -4.04 2.61 -1.39
CA ILE A 383 -3.78 4.05 -1.64
C ILE A 383 -5.09 4.78 -2.01
N ARG A 384 -5.93 4.21 -2.88
CA ARG A 384 -7.12 4.88 -3.47
C ARG A 384 -8.22 5.17 -2.45
N SER A 385 -8.38 4.31 -1.46
CA SER A 385 -9.45 4.39 -0.46
C SER A 385 -8.98 5.07 0.82
N GLY A 386 -7.67 5.03 1.09
CA GLY A 386 -7.19 5.39 2.41
C GLY A 386 -7.63 4.38 3.47
N PRO A 387 -7.02 4.44 4.66
CA PRO A 387 -7.14 3.41 5.68
C PRO A 387 -8.52 3.38 6.35
N GLY A 388 -9.14 4.55 6.52
CA GLY A 388 -10.48 4.66 7.08
C GLY A 388 -11.58 4.21 6.12
N LEU A 389 -11.44 4.44 4.81
CA LEU A 389 -12.37 3.85 3.84
C LEU A 389 -12.02 2.42 3.50
N TYR A 390 -10.75 2.05 3.48
CA TYR A 390 -10.39 0.66 3.28
C TYR A 390 -10.92 -0.16 4.45
N LEU A 391 -10.78 0.31 5.70
CA LEU A 391 -11.41 -0.33 6.85
C LEU A 391 -12.93 -0.20 6.79
N PHE A 392 -13.51 0.94 6.39
CA PHE A 392 -14.97 1.08 6.24
C PHE A 392 -15.54 0.28 5.08
N ASN A 393 -14.88 0.15 3.94
CA ASN A 393 -15.29 -0.64 2.78
C ASN A 393 -15.01 -2.10 3.05
N LEU A 394 -13.91 -2.45 3.70
CA LEU A 394 -13.70 -3.82 4.16
C LEU A 394 -14.80 -4.18 5.16
N VAL A 395 -15.11 -3.32 6.12
CA VAL A 395 -16.21 -3.52 7.08
C VAL A 395 -17.57 -3.47 6.41
N ASP A 396 -17.86 -2.53 5.51
CA ASP A 396 -19.14 -2.37 4.79
C ASP A 396 -19.34 -3.49 3.79
N GLU A 397 -18.30 -3.89 3.05
CA GLU A 397 -18.32 -5.04 2.16
C GLU A 397 -18.35 -6.36 2.94
N MET A 398 -17.73 -6.46 4.12
CA MET A 398 -17.90 -7.60 5.03
C MET A 398 -19.28 -7.61 5.70
N LEU A 399 -19.89 -6.46 5.97
CA LEU A 399 -21.25 -6.33 6.51
C LEU A 399 -22.30 -6.60 5.43
N GLN A 400 -22.05 -6.20 4.17
CA GLN A 400 -22.92 -6.43 3.02
C GLN A 400 -22.79 -7.84 2.47
N SER A 401 -21.56 -8.37 2.36
CA SER A 401 -21.31 -9.73 1.85
C SER A 401 -21.29 -10.80 2.94
N GLY A 402 -21.29 -10.42 4.23
CA GLY A 402 -21.17 -11.34 5.36
C GLY A 402 -19.83 -12.09 5.46
N SER A 403 -18.82 -11.75 4.64
CA SER A 403 -17.73 -12.69 4.31
C SER A 403 -16.36 -12.03 4.12
N VAL A 404 -15.30 -12.73 4.53
CA VAL A 404 -13.89 -12.29 4.35
C VAL A 404 -13.30 -12.65 2.98
N PHE A 405 -14.05 -13.36 2.13
CA PHE A 405 -13.55 -13.88 0.86
C PHE A 405 -13.74 -12.91 -0.31
N ARG A 406 -12.78 -12.90 -1.23
CA ARG A 406 -12.80 -12.09 -2.45
C ARG A 406 -13.73 -12.66 -3.52
N TYR A 407 -14.00 -13.96 -3.46
CA TYR A 407 -14.74 -14.71 -4.47
C TYR A 407 -16.11 -15.12 -3.93
N PRO A 408 -17.14 -15.23 -4.78
CA PRO A 408 -18.42 -15.81 -4.39
C PRO A 408 -18.23 -17.33 -4.19
N LEU A 409 -17.73 -17.72 -3.01
CA LEU A 409 -17.58 -19.13 -2.67
C LEU A 409 -18.96 -19.73 -2.42
N GLN A 410 -19.27 -20.82 -3.10
CA GLN A 410 -20.46 -21.61 -2.79
C GLN A 410 -20.09 -22.64 -1.74
N ILE A 411 -20.34 -22.28 -0.47
CA ILE A 411 -20.18 -23.18 0.68
C ILE A 411 -21.57 -23.45 1.22
N ASN A 412 -22.00 -24.71 1.19
CA ASN A 412 -23.32 -25.11 1.70
C ASN A 412 -23.18 -26.28 2.68
N GLU A 413 -24.28 -26.70 3.28
CA GLU A 413 -24.25 -27.80 4.25
C GLU A 413 -23.69 -29.11 3.67
N PHE A 414 -23.86 -29.33 2.36
CA PHE A 414 -23.39 -30.50 1.63
C PHE A 414 -21.91 -30.45 1.22
N THR A 415 -21.21 -29.33 1.44
CA THR A 415 -19.76 -29.27 1.21
C THR A 415 -19.09 -30.38 2.03
N PRO A 416 -18.35 -31.31 1.40
CA PRO A 416 -17.73 -32.43 2.10
C PRO A 416 -16.87 -31.94 3.24
N GLN A 417 -16.95 -32.62 4.39
CA GLN A 417 -15.92 -32.42 5.41
C GLN A 417 -14.61 -33.02 4.94
N ILE A 418 -13.49 -32.47 5.40
CA ILE A 418 -12.18 -33.07 5.11
C ILE A 418 -12.15 -34.46 5.75
N SER A 419 -12.08 -35.49 4.92
CA SER A 419 -11.80 -36.84 5.37
C SER A 419 -10.38 -36.88 5.94
N HIS A 420 -10.26 -37.12 7.24
CA HIS A 420 -8.96 -37.39 7.84
C HIS A 420 -8.46 -38.75 7.32
N VAL A 421 -7.24 -38.76 6.77
CA VAL A 421 -6.61 -40.01 6.31
C VAL A 421 -6.42 -40.93 7.53
N SER A 422 -6.69 -42.22 7.30
CA SER A 422 -6.63 -43.28 8.30
C SER A 422 -5.29 -43.31 9.04
N GLN A 423 -5.38 -43.36 10.36
CA GLN A 423 -4.27 -43.62 11.28
C GLN A 423 -3.69 -45.03 11.05
N GLY A 424 -2.38 -45.18 11.29
CA GLY A 424 -1.76 -46.51 11.45
C GLY A 424 -0.36 -46.72 10.88
N GLN A 425 0.20 -45.78 10.10
CA GLN A 425 1.59 -45.86 9.66
C GLN A 425 2.51 -45.01 10.54
N PRO A 426 3.68 -45.53 10.96
CA PRO A 426 4.63 -44.76 11.75
C PRO A 426 5.18 -43.58 10.94
N PRO A 427 5.49 -42.44 11.59
CA PRO A 427 6.20 -41.32 10.99
C PRO A 427 7.41 -41.72 10.14
N ARG A 428 7.44 -41.21 8.90
CA ARG A 428 8.60 -41.33 8.02
C ARG A 428 9.82 -40.63 8.59
N PHE A 429 9.62 -39.46 9.20
CA PHE A 429 10.68 -38.66 9.78
C PHE A 429 10.58 -38.70 11.29
N ASP A 430 11.73 -38.66 11.95
CA ASP A 430 11.82 -38.44 13.39
C ASP A 430 11.73 -36.93 13.71
N LEU A 431 12.05 -36.09 12.71
CA LEU A 431 12.03 -34.64 12.85
C LEU A 431 11.61 -33.95 11.55
N VAL A 432 10.60 -33.10 11.61
CA VAL A 432 10.23 -32.20 10.52
C VAL A 432 10.32 -30.76 11.03
N ILE A 433 11.19 -29.95 10.43
CA ILE A 433 11.32 -28.52 10.78
C ILE A 433 10.93 -27.67 9.58
N VAL A 434 9.97 -26.78 9.78
CA VAL A 434 9.67 -25.68 8.87
C VAL A 434 10.31 -24.41 9.43
N LEU A 435 11.27 -23.84 8.70
CA LEU A 435 11.97 -22.60 9.02
C LEU A 435 11.51 -21.48 8.09
N GLN A 436 10.73 -20.57 8.65
CA GLN A 436 10.39 -19.31 8.02
C GLN A 436 11.40 -18.24 8.44
N TYR A 437 12.30 -17.86 7.54
CA TYR A 437 13.23 -16.76 7.77
C TYR A 437 12.58 -15.43 7.45
N GLU A 438 12.58 -14.54 8.43
CA GLU A 438 12.10 -13.17 8.27
C GLU A 438 12.96 -12.40 7.25
N SER A 439 12.31 -11.84 6.23
CA SER A 439 12.91 -11.01 5.20
C SER A 439 14.10 -11.65 4.44
N LEU A 440 14.23 -13.00 4.43
CA LEU A 440 15.31 -13.66 3.71
C LEU A 440 15.06 -13.64 2.20
N TRP A 441 15.94 -12.97 1.48
CA TRP A 441 16.02 -13.05 0.03
C TRP A 441 17.43 -13.50 -0.36
N LEU A 442 17.62 -14.09 -1.54
CA LEU A 442 18.94 -14.50 -2.06
C LEU A 442 19.12 -14.13 -3.55
N GLY A 443 18.12 -13.49 -4.16
CA GLY A 443 18.05 -13.24 -5.61
C GLY A 443 18.70 -11.94 -6.06
N TRP A 444 19.76 -11.46 -5.39
CA TRP A 444 20.45 -10.22 -5.79
C TRP A 444 21.66 -10.41 -6.70
N GLN A 445 22.10 -11.64 -7.00
CA GLN A 445 23.24 -11.98 -7.89
C GLN A 445 24.29 -10.86 -8.11
N GLY A 446 24.93 -10.37 -7.03
CA GLY A 446 26.00 -9.36 -7.10
C GLY A 446 25.58 -7.88 -7.13
N ARG A 447 24.28 -7.56 -7.10
CA ARG A 447 23.76 -6.19 -6.92
C ARG A 447 23.91 -5.67 -5.49
N ILE A 448 24.08 -6.59 -4.54
CA ILE A 448 24.82 -6.36 -3.31
C ILE A 448 26.24 -6.86 -3.61
N CYS A 449 27.28 -6.07 -3.31
CA CYS A 449 28.64 -6.36 -3.82
C CYS A 449 29.23 -7.71 -3.40
N ALA A 450 28.69 -8.33 -2.35
CA ALA A 450 28.95 -9.73 -2.07
C ALA A 450 27.84 -10.64 -2.64
N PRO A 451 28.21 -11.80 -3.21
CA PRO A 451 27.23 -12.78 -3.66
C PRO A 451 26.37 -13.28 -2.49
N PRO A 452 25.15 -13.78 -2.77
CA PRO A 452 24.34 -14.44 -1.76
C PRO A 452 25.12 -15.61 -1.13
N PRO A 453 25.02 -15.83 0.19
CA PRO A 453 25.67 -16.97 0.83
C PRO A 453 25.16 -18.30 0.29
N THR A 454 26.04 -19.30 0.22
CA THR A 454 25.73 -20.66 -0.20
C THR A 454 26.01 -21.64 0.93
N LEU A 455 25.21 -22.70 1.06
CA LEU A 455 25.40 -23.74 2.07
C LEU A 455 26.51 -24.72 1.65
N SER A 456 27.32 -25.13 2.62
CA SER A 456 28.30 -26.21 2.50
C SER A 456 27.84 -27.40 3.34
N LEU A 457 27.19 -28.38 2.70
CA LEU A 457 26.58 -29.52 3.36
C LEU A 457 27.30 -30.84 3.02
N PRO A 458 27.27 -31.85 3.91
CA PRO A 458 27.74 -33.19 3.60
C PRO A 458 27.02 -33.81 2.40
N ALA A 459 27.68 -34.71 1.67
CA ALA A 459 27.09 -35.42 0.52
C ALA A 459 25.89 -36.31 0.90
N SER A 460 25.77 -36.70 2.18
CA SER A 460 24.62 -37.40 2.76
C SER A 460 23.34 -36.57 2.82
N VAL A 461 23.42 -35.25 2.58
CA VAL A 461 22.27 -34.35 2.64
C VAL A 461 21.79 -34.07 1.21
N GLN A 462 20.62 -34.59 0.88
CA GLN A 462 19.91 -34.16 -0.32
C GLN A 462 19.44 -32.72 -0.10
N GLN A 463 19.74 -31.84 -1.05
CA GLN A 463 19.32 -30.45 -1.04
C GLN A 463 18.55 -30.12 -2.31
N TRP A 464 17.50 -29.31 -2.17
CA TRP A 464 16.77 -28.77 -3.31
C TRP A 464 16.42 -27.31 -3.02
N GLN A 465 16.56 -26.45 -4.03
CA GLN A 465 16.24 -25.03 -3.90
C GLN A 465 15.54 -24.51 -5.15
N LYS A 466 14.63 -23.56 -4.95
CA LYS A 466 13.89 -22.88 -6.02
C LYS A 466 13.50 -21.48 -5.57
N THR A 467 13.37 -20.56 -6.53
CA THR A 467 12.71 -19.29 -6.30
C THR A 467 11.20 -19.46 -6.50
N ILE A 468 10.41 -19.06 -5.50
CA ILE A 468 8.95 -19.10 -5.52
C ILE A 468 8.37 -17.72 -5.19
N HIS A 469 7.04 -17.58 -5.24
CA HIS A 469 6.36 -16.35 -4.87
C HIS A 469 5.88 -16.36 -3.41
N SER A 470 6.15 -15.25 -2.71
CA SER A 470 5.53 -14.89 -1.43
C SER A 470 4.20 -14.16 -1.69
N PRO A 471 3.16 -14.35 -0.84
CA PRO A 471 1.93 -13.56 -0.94
C PRO A 471 2.14 -12.06 -0.65
N THR A 472 3.31 -11.66 -0.14
CA THR A 472 3.59 -10.29 0.33
C THR A 472 5.04 -9.87 0.06
N THR A 473 5.34 -8.59 0.25
CA THR A 473 6.68 -8.01 0.13
C THR A 473 6.87 -6.91 1.18
N GLY A 474 8.06 -6.78 1.75
CA GLY A 474 8.41 -5.74 2.73
C GLY A 474 7.76 -5.85 4.11
N GLY A 475 6.92 -6.86 4.37
CA GLY A 475 6.25 -7.06 5.64
C GLY A 475 5.10 -8.07 5.55
N MET A 476 4.32 -8.16 6.63
CA MET A 476 3.16 -9.07 6.77
C MET A 476 3.55 -10.57 6.77
N THR A 477 4.60 -10.92 7.50
CA THR A 477 5.08 -12.29 7.85
C THR A 477 3.94 -13.31 8.01
N VAL A 478 2.83 -12.91 8.65
CA VAL A 478 1.66 -13.76 8.92
C VAL A 478 0.97 -14.28 7.65
N LEU A 479 1.08 -13.59 6.50
CA LEU A 479 0.47 -14.05 5.25
C LEU A 479 1.22 -15.25 4.68
N ALA A 480 2.54 -15.18 4.65
CA ALA A 480 3.40 -16.31 4.30
C ALA A 480 3.23 -17.48 5.30
N GLU A 481 3.15 -17.15 6.59
CA GLU A 481 2.92 -18.13 7.67
C GLU A 481 1.59 -18.86 7.49
N PHE A 482 0.51 -18.14 7.15
CA PHE A 482 -0.80 -18.72 6.85
C PHE A 482 -0.78 -19.62 5.62
N GLU A 483 -0.19 -19.17 4.51
CA GLU A 483 -0.11 -19.98 3.29
C GLU A 483 0.62 -21.29 3.56
N MET A 484 1.78 -21.22 4.21
CA MET A 484 2.56 -22.41 4.53
C MET A 484 1.84 -23.33 5.53
N ASN A 485 1.25 -22.78 6.60
CA ASN A 485 0.58 -23.59 7.62
C ASN A 485 -0.67 -24.29 7.11
N THR A 486 -1.49 -23.59 6.33
CA THR A 486 -2.79 -24.11 5.90
C THR A 486 -2.69 -24.78 4.54
N GLY A 487 -1.86 -24.30 3.63
CA GLY A 487 -1.91 -24.69 2.23
C GLY A 487 -3.09 -24.05 1.48
N LEU A 488 -3.66 -22.97 2.01
CA LEU A 488 -4.65 -22.13 1.32
C LEU A 488 -3.97 -20.84 0.81
N PRO A 489 -4.25 -20.42 -0.43
CA PRO A 489 -3.73 -19.15 -0.94
C PRO A 489 -4.39 -17.96 -0.25
N VAL A 490 -3.60 -16.99 0.19
CA VAL A 490 -4.11 -15.71 0.73
C VAL A 490 -4.94 -14.96 -0.30
N GLY A 491 -4.73 -15.21 -1.59
CA GLY A 491 -5.52 -14.62 -2.66
C GLY A 491 -7.01 -14.95 -2.64
N LEU A 492 -7.44 -15.94 -1.85
CA LEU A 492 -8.86 -16.23 -1.57
C LEU A 492 -9.53 -15.12 -0.75
N LEU A 493 -8.75 -14.45 0.09
CA LEU A 493 -9.24 -13.47 1.05
C LEU A 493 -9.26 -12.07 0.44
N LYS A 494 -10.14 -11.24 0.96
CA LYS A 494 -10.10 -9.80 0.67
C LYS A 494 -8.73 -9.28 1.11
N GLN A 495 -8.10 -8.49 0.24
CA GLN A 495 -6.77 -7.94 0.51
C GLN A 495 -6.77 -7.21 1.85
N GLY A 496 -5.69 -7.35 2.63
CA GLY A 496 -5.43 -6.80 3.98
C GLY A 496 -6.22 -7.43 5.14
N VAL A 497 -7.02 -8.46 4.87
CA VAL A 497 -7.43 -9.42 5.90
C VAL A 497 -6.20 -10.14 6.43
N VAL A 498 -5.98 -10.06 7.74
CA VAL A 498 -5.07 -10.97 8.44
C VAL A 498 -5.84 -12.26 8.76
N PRO A 499 -5.52 -13.40 8.13
CA PRO A 499 -6.36 -14.60 8.17
C PRO A 499 -6.60 -15.13 9.60
N TYR A 500 -5.60 -14.97 10.47
CA TYR A 500 -5.57 -15.55 11.81
C TYR A 500 -6.68 -15.06 12.74
N TYR A 501 -7.23 -13.87 12.50
CA TYR A 501 -8.36 -13.37 13.30
C TYR A 501 -9.69 -14.05 12.97
N TYR A 502 -9.76 -14.77 11.84
CA TYR A 502 -10.98 -15.37 11.29
C TYR A 502 -10.98 -16.91 11.30
N LEU A 503 -9.88 -17.50 11.76
CA LEU A 503 -9.72 -18.94 11.87
C LEU A 503 -10.72 -19.57 12.84
N SER A 504 -11.21 -20.75 12.50
CA SER A 504 -11.99 -21.62 13.38
C SER A 504 -11.16 -22.06 14.60
N GLU A 505 -11.77 -22.77 15.54
CA GLU A 505 -11.05 -23.30 16.72
C GLU A 505 -10.20 -24.53 16.40
N GLN A 506 -10.46 -25.19 15.26
CA GLN A 506 -9.69 -26.33 14.77
C GLN A 506 -9.48 -26.16 13.27
N VAL A 507 -8.25 -25.84 12.89
CA VAL A 507 -7.88 -25.50 11.53
C VAL A 507 -7.05 -26.64 10.94
N PRO A 508 -7.48 -27.23 9.82
CA PRO A 508 -6.65 -28.16 9.07
C PRO A 508 -5.40 -27.47 8.55
N GLY A 509 -4.24 -28.00 8.90
CA GLY A 509 -2.95 -27.45 8.54
C GLY A 509 -1.81 -28.39 8.90
N LEU A 510 -0.58 -27.93 8.76
CA LEU A 510 0.63 -28.72 8.99
C LEU A 510 0.67 -29.35 10.39
N ALA A 511 0.45 -28.57 11.44
CA ALA A 511 0.50 -29.08 12.81
C ALA A 511 -0.61 -30.11 13.09
N GLN A 512 -1.85 -29.83 12.68
CA GLN A 512 -2.93 -30.81 12.82
C GLN A 512 -2.64 -32.12 12.07
N SER A 513 -2.11 -32.04 10.84
CA SER A 513 -1.69 -33.23 10.09
C SER A 513 -0.53 -33.96 10.75
N ALA A 514 0.46 -33.24 11.27
CA ALA A 514 1.57 -33.82 12.01
C ALA A 514 1.08 -34.57 13.27
N ARG A 515 0.15 -34.00 14.04
CA ARG A 515 -0.44 -34.69 15.20
C ARG A 515 -1.17 -35.95 14.81
N GLN A 516 -1.94 -35.90 13.73
CA GLN A 516 -2.66 -37.08 13.20
C GLN A 516 -1.69 -38.17 12.76
N SER A 517 -0.49 -37.80 12.31
CA SER A 517 0.60 -38.72 11.98
C SER A 517 1.45 -39.14 13.17
N GLY A 518 1.19 -38.65 14.39
CA GLY A 518 1.87 -39.06 15.62
C GLY A 518 3.07 -38.20 16.03
N TYR A 519 3.22 -37.00 15.47
CA TYR A 519 4.24 -36.04 15.89
C TYR A 519 3.75 -35.17 17.06
N HIS A 520 4.65 -34.85 17.98
CA HIS A 520 4.49 -33.66 18.83
C HIS A 520 4.67 -32.40 18.00
N THR A 521 3.96 -31.33 18.37
CA THR A 521 3.96 -30.09 17.58
C THR A 521 4.46 -28.88 18.36
N LEU A 522 5.41 -28.16 17.77
CA LEU A 522 6.03 -26.97 18.33
C LEU A 522 5.90 -25.80 17.36
N PHE A 523 5.44 -24.65 17.84
CA PHE A 523 5.60 -23.37 17.18
C PHE A 523 6.63 -22.52 17.94
N ALA A 524 7.61 -21.94 17.25
CA ALA A 524 8.63 -21.11 17.87
C ALA A 524 8.78 -19.78 17.12
N HIS A 525 8.62 -18.66 17.81
CA HIS A 525 8.82 -17.34 17.24
C HIS A 525 9.31 -16.39 18.33
N PRO A 526 10.57 -15.91 18.30
CA PRO A 526 11.16 -15.13 19.38
C PRO A 526 10.68 -13.67 19.38
N TYR A 527 9.36 -13.48 19.42
CA TYR A 527 8.68 -12.20 19.47
C TYR A 527 7.37 -12.30 20.27
N VAL A 528 6.69 -11.17 20.42
CA VAL A 528 5.49 -11.04 21.27
C VAL A 528 4.33 -11.90 20.73
N GLU A 529 3.85 -12.83 21.55
CA GLU A 529 2.76 -13.78 21.23
C GLU A 529 1.46 -13.13 20.72
N LYS A 530 1.12 -11.95 21.25
CA LYS A 530 -0.14 -11.26 20.94
C LYS A 530 -0.16 -10.64 19.54
N PHE A 531 1.00 -10.49 18.90
CA PHE A 531 1.10 -9.90 17.57
C PHE A 531 0.48 -10.84 16.52
N TRP A 532 -0.21 -10.27 15.53
CA TRP A 532 -0.90 -10.99 14.45
C TRP A 532 -1.94 -12.06 14.86
N GLY A 533 -2.42 -12.05 16.11
CA GLY A 533 -3.43 -13.02 16.56
C GLY A 533 -2.90 -14.44 16.80
N ARG A 534 -1.57 -14.63 16.85
CA ARG A 534 -0.93 -15.95 17.05
C ARG A 534 -1.36 -16.65 18.34
N ALA A 535 -1.64 -15.89 19.40
CA ALA A 535 -2.20 -16.41 20.66
C ALA A 535 -3.45 -17.31 20.46
N LYS A 536 -4.29 -17.02 19.45
CA LYS A 536 -5.47 -17.83 19.12
C LYS A 536 -5.22 -18.79 17.96
N ALA A 537 -4.48 -18.33 16.94
CA ALA A 537 -4.25 -19.11 15.73
C ALA A 537 -3.37 -20.34 15.95
N MET A 538 -2.30 -20.23 16.76
CA MET A 538 -1.37 -21.35 16.96
C MET A 538 -2.01 -22.56 17.64
N PRO A 539 -2.78 -22.41 18.73
CA PRO A 539 -3.56 -23.52 19.27
C PRO A 539 -4.58 -24.08 18.27
N ALA A 540 -5.25 -23.21 17.50
CA ALA A 540 -6.27 -23.63 16.53
C ALA A 540 -5.68 -24.44 15.36
N LEU A 541 -4.46 -24.12 14.92
CA LEU A 541 -3.71 -24.90 13.92
C LEU A 541 -3.21 -26.25 14.45
N GLY A 542 -3.27 -26.43 15.78
CA GLY A 542 -2.90 -27.66 16.45
C GLY A 542 -1.52 -27.64 17.11
N TYR A 543 -0.85 -26.50 17.27
CA TYR A 543 0.44 -26.46 17.97
C TYR A 543 0.27 -26.64 19.49
N GLU A 544 0.89 -27.69 20.03
CA GLU A 544 0.83 -28.06 21.45
C GLU A 544 1.82 -27.23 22.29
N GLU A 545 3.07 -27.16 21.83
CA GLU A 545 4.12 -26.34 22.44
C GLU A 545 4.28 -25.02 21.67
N ARG A 546 4.42 -23.91 22.39
CA ARG A 546 4.52 -22.57 21.78
C ARG A 546 5.59 -21.76 22.51
N TRP A 547 6.63 -21.37 21.78
CA TRP A 547 7.73 -20.57 22.31
C TRP A 547 7.70 -19.16 21.73
N PHE A 548 7.63 -18.18 22.62
CA PHE A 548 7.66 -16.76 22.30
C PHE A 548 8.84 -16.06 22.98
N ASP A 549 8.96 -14.75 22.82
CA ASP A 549 10.00 -13.90 23.41
C ASP A 549 10.39 -14.24 24.86
N THR A 550 9.42 -14.51 25.74
CA THR A 550 9.68 -14.86 27.15
C THR A 550 10.53 -16.11 27.38
N ARG A 551 10.72 -16.95 26.35
CA ARG A 551 11.57 -18.15 26.42
C ARG A 551 13.05 -17.83 26.24
N PHE A 552 13.36 -16.66 25.68
CA PHE A 552 14.69 -16.22 25.31
C PHE A 552 15.17 -15.10 26.26
N THR A 553 16.48 -14.93 26.32
CA THR A 553 17.16 -13.97 27.18
C THR A 553 17.74 -12.81 26.36
N SER A 554 18.06 -11.70 27.04
CA SER A 554 18.69 -10.56 26.39
C SER A 554 20.07 -10.89 25.79
N LEU A 555 20.78 -11.88 26.35
CA LEU A 555 22.10 -12.33 25.86
C LEU A 555 22.03 -13.03 24.51
N GLU A 556 20.84 -13.47 24.09
CA GLU A 556 20.61 -14.16 22.81
C GLU A 556 20.29 -13.19 21.67
N HIS A 557 20.36 -11.87 21.91
CA HIS A 557 20.13 -10.87 20.88
C HIS A 557 21.37 -10.67 19.99
N LYS A 558 21.10 -10.43 18.70
CA LYS A 558 22.08 -9.86 17.76
C LYS A 558 21.47 -8.64 17.08
N GLY A 559 22.00 -7.47 17.46
CA GLY A 559 21.36 -6.18 17.16
C GLY A 559 20.04 -6.03 17.93
N LEU A 560 18.95 -5.73 17.23
CA LEU A 560 17.66 -5.41 17.86
C LEU A 560 16.81 -6.62 18.26
N TYR A 561 17.10 -7.81 17.74
CA TYR A 561 16.25 -8.99 17.88
C TYR A 561 17.04 -10.21 18.36
N ILE A 562 16.32 -11.22 18.87
CA ILE A 562 16.88 -12.55 19.13
C ILE A 562 17.50 -13.09 17.85
N SER A 563 18.71 -13.64 17.97
CA SER A 563 19.45 -14.14 16.83
C SER A 563 18.84 -15.42 16.27
N ASP A 564 19.02 -15.63 14.96
CA ASP A 564 18.59 -16.86 14.30
C ASP A 564 19.34 -18.06 14.92
N ASP A 565 20.61 -17.87 15.27
CA ASP A 565 21.42 -18.88 15.94
C ASP A 565 20.87 -19.29 17.32
N ALA A 566 20.35 -18.35 18.12
CA ALA A 566 19.73 -18.69 19.39
C ALA A 566 18.46 -19.52 19.18
N LEU A 567 17.62 -19.15 18.22
CA LEU A 567 16.43 -19.94 17.88
C LEU A 567 16.79 -21.36 17.44
N ILE A 568 17.79 -21.51 16.56
CA ILE A 568 18.32 -22.82 16.13
C ILE A 568 18.86 -23.62 17.32
N ASP A 569 19.55 -23.00 18.27
CA ASP A 569 20.06 -23.68 19.47
C ASP A 569 18.94 -24.26 20.33
N HIS A 570 17.84 -23.53 20.51
CA HIS A 570 16.68 -24.04 21.24
C HIS A 570 16.00 -25.19 20.51
N LEU A 571 15.85 -25.11 19.18
CA LEU A 571 15.29 -26.18 18.36
C LEU A 571 16.16 -27.45 18.43
N LEU A 572 17.49 -27.32 18.31
CA LEU A 572 18.42 -28.44 18.43
C LEU A 572 18.31 -29.12 19.79
N ARG A 573 18.34 -28.36 20.89
CA ARG A 573 18.17 -28.92 22.24
C ARG A 573 16.85 -29.68 22.40
N ARG A 574 15.75 -29.13 21.88
CA ARG A 574 14.44 -29.80 21.94
C ARG A 574 14.34 -31.02 21.04
N SER A 575 15.04 -31.03 19.92
CA SER A 575 15.15 -32.20 19.06
C SER A 575 15.94 -33.34 19.70
N GLU A 576 16.83 -33.06 20.67
CA GLU A 576 17.64 -34.07 21.37
C GLU A 576 16.93 -34.68 22.60
N GLN A 577 15.92 -34.00 23.15
CA GLN A 577 15.26 -34.36 24.42
C GLN A 577 14.23 -35.49 24.34
N ASP A 578 13.64 -35.73 23.17
CA ASP A 578 12.52 -36.65 22.99
C ASP A 578 12.82 -37.70 21.91
N ALA A 579 12.43 -38.94 22.18
CA ALA A 579 12.48 -40.04 21.23
C ALA A 579 11.25 -40.03 20.30
N SER A 580 10.17 -39.35 20.69
CA SER A 580 8.98 -39.17 19.88
C SER A 580 9.25 -38.24 18.69
N PRO A 581 8.61 -38.50 17.53
CA PRO A 581 8.73 -37.63 16.36
C PRO A 581 8.27 -36.20 16.65
N LEU A 582 9.03 -35.22 16.18
CA LEU A 582 8.73 -33.79 16.38
C LEU A 582 8.47 -33.07 15.06
N PHE A 583 7.37 -32.32 15.00
CA PHE A 583 7.13 -31.30 13.98
C PHE A 583 7.31 -29.92 14.62
N ALA A 584 8.26 -29.15 14.12
CA ALA A 584 8.52 -27.79 14.57
C ALA A 584 8.33 -26.78 13.44
N TYR A 585 7.58 -25.71 13.69
CA TYR A 585 7.49 -24.56 12.81
C TYR A 585 8.13 -23.38 13.52
N ALA A 586 9.22 -22.85 12.97
CA ALA A 586 9.93 -21.74 13.56
C ALA A 586 9.97 -20.53 12.63
N VAL A 587 9.67 -19.36 13.19
CA VAL A 587 9.66 -18.07 12.49
C VAL A 587 10.73 -17.19 13.09
N THR A 588 11.75 -16.83 12.30
CA THR A 588 12.86 -16.02 12.81
C THR A 588 12.48 -14.55 12.97
N MET A 589 13.33 -13.77 13.64
CA MET A 589 13.15 -12.31 13.79
C MET A 589 14.40 -11.51 13.42
N GLN A 590 15.59 -12.14 13.36
CA GLN A 590 16.81 -11.39 13.16
C GLN A 590 16.82 -10.65 11.81
N GLY A 591 16.20 -11.20 10.77
CA GLY A 591 16.11 -10.51 9.47
C GLY A 591 15.20 -9.28 9.44
N HIS A 592 14.43 -9.00 10.51
CA HIS A 592 13.47 -7.90 10.52
C HIS A 592 14.17 -6.52 10.47
N GLY A 593 13.56 -5.56 9.78
CA GLY A 593 14.04 -4.16 9.76
C GLY A 593 13.89 -3.45 11.12
N PRO A 594 14.36 -2.20 11.27
CA PRO A 594 14.92 -1.32 10.24
C PRO A 594 16.36 -1.67 9.84
N PHE A 595 16.80 -1.15 8.68
CA PHE A 595 18.12 -1.43 8.10
C PHE A 595 19.03 -0.18 8.01
N ASP A 596 18.51 1.02 8.24
CA ASP A 596 19.17 2.32 7.98
C ASP A 596 20.15 2.78 9.08
N GLY A 597 20.44 1.95 10.08
CA GLY A 597 21.30 2.28 11.21
C GLY A 597 22.35 1.21 11.51
N ASP A 598 23.31 1.53 12.38
CA ASP A 598 24.35 0.61 12.83
C ASP A 598 23.81 -0.38 13.87
N ARG A 599 22.94 -1.28 13.38
CA ARG A 599 22.23 -2.25 14.21
C ARG A 599 23.19 -3.28 14.83
N TYR A 600 24.19 -3.73 14.09
CA TYR A 600 25.08 -4.81 14.50
C TYR A 600 26.40 -4.32 15.08
N GLN A 601 26.66 -3.02 15.09
CA GLN A 601 27.89 -2.41 15.63
C GLN A 601 29.13 -3.10 15.04
N ALA A 602 30.10 -3.46 15.89
CA ALA A 602 31.32 -4.15 15.50
C ALA A 602 31.09 -5.52 14.83
N GLN A 603 29.89 -6.10 14.93
CA GLN A 603 29.56 -7.39 14.30
C GLN A 603 29.01 -7.22 12.87
N GLN A 604 28.85 -5.99 12.39
CA GLN A 604 28.37 -5.71 11.04
C GLN A 604 29.41 -6.12 9.99
N LEU A 605 28.94 -6.78 8.94
CA LEU A 605 29.74 -7.07 7.77
C LEU A 605 29.78 -5.86 6.83
N ASP A 606 30.98 -5.45 6.40
CA ASP A 606 31.16 -4.40 5.40
C ASP A 606 31.38 -5.03 4.01
N LYS A 607 30.26 -5.22 3.29
CA LYS A 607 30.18 -5.99 2.03
C LYS A 607 29.29 -5.36 0.96
N ALA A 608 28.75 -4.16 1.21
CA ALA A 608 28.01 -3.36 0.26
C ALA A 608 28.95 -2.72 -0.77
N CYS A 609 28.38 -2.23 -1.87
CA CYS A 609 29.18 -1.72 -2.97
C CYS A 609 29.89 -0.39 -2.66
N PRO A 610 31.16 -0.22 -3.09
CA PRO A 610 31.92 1.00 -2.82
C PRO A 610 31.32 2.23 -3.50
N ASP A 611 30.60 2.05 -4.61
CA ASP A 611 29.98 3.13 -5.38
C ASP A 611 28.62 3.61 -4.82
N GLN A 612 28.11 2.95 -3.78
CA GLN A 612 26.86 3.36 -3.13
C GLN A 612 27.08 4.56 -2.22
N ASN A 613 26.07 5.42 -2.11
CA ASN A 613 26.12 6.50 -1.12
C ASN A 613 26.19 5.91 0.30
N PRO A 614 26.70 6.66 1.30
CA PRO A 614 26.91 6.12 2.66
C PRO A 614 25.66 5.53 3.31
N ALA A 615 24.47 6.10 3.06
CA ALA A 615 23.22 5.64 3.64
C ALA A 615 22.78 4.29 3.03
N ASP A 616 22.77 4.18 1.71
CA ASP A 616 22.45 2.91 1.02
C ASP A 616 23.50 1.84 1.34
N ARG A 617 24.77 2.21 1.46
CA ARG A 617 25.84 1.28 1.86
C ARG A 617 25.62 0.70 3.26
N GLN A 618 25.30 1.55 4.24
CA GLN A 618 24.97 1.12 5.60
C GLN A 618 23.73 0.20 5.62
N LEU A 619 22.71 0.56 4.84
CA LEU A 619 21.48 -0.19 4.71
C LEU A 619 21.74 -1.61 4.17
N LEU A 620 22.49 -1.70 3.07
CA LEU A 620 22.84 -2.96 2.43
C LEU A 620 23.75 -3.83 3.30
N ASN A 621 24.70 -3.23 4.04
CA ASN A 621 25.55 -3.94 5.00
C ASN A 621 24.75 -4.57 6.15
N THR A 622 23.81 -3.81 6.70
CA THR A 622 22.91 -4.31 7.76
C THR A 622 22.09 -5.49 7.26
N TYR A 623 21.46 -5.34 6.09
CA TYR A 623 20.68 -6.41 5.49
C TYR A 623 21.53 -7.66 5.19
N TYR A 624 22.69 -7.48 4.53
CA TYR A 624 23.58 -8.59 4.19
C TYR A 624 24.09 -9.35 5.41
N THR A 625 24.38 -8.66 6.51
CA THR A 625 24.79 -9.31 7.78
C THR A 625 23.72 -10.28 8.27
N GLY A 626 22.44 -9.87 8.26
CA GLY A 626 21.32 -10.74 8.65
C GLY A 626 21.18 -11.97 7.77
N VAL A 627 21.36 -11.84 6.46
CA VAL A 627 21.31 -12.97 5.51
C VAL A 627 22.44 -13.95 5.78
N VAL A 628 23.67 -13.47 6.00
CA VAL A 628 24.82 -14.32 6.31
C VAL A 628 24.56 -15.13 7.58
N ASP A 629 24.04 -14.49 8.62
CA ASP A 629 23.70 -15.17 9.88
C ASP A 629 22.58 -16.19 9.68
N ALA A 630 21.53 -15.86 8.94
CA ALA A 630 20.44 -16.78 8.61
C ALA A 630 20.95 -18.05 7.93
N MET A 631 21.76 -17.89 6.87
CA MET A 631 22.32 -19.01 6.12
C MET A 631 23.33 -19.83 6.95
N ALA A 632 24.13 -19.18 7.80
CA ALA A 632 25.03 -19.87 8.72
C ALA A 632 24.27 -20.70 9.77
N SER A 633 23.18 -20.15 10.31
CA SER A 633 22.32 -20.85 11.28
C SER A 633 21.62 -22.07 10.65
N LEU A 634 21.17 -21.96 9.39
CA LEU A 634 20.62 -23.07 8.61
C LEU A 634 21.65 -24.17 8.38
N GLU A 635 22.86 -23.81 7.94
CA GLU A 635 23.95 -24.76 7.72
C GLU A 635 24.29 -25.53 9.00
N ARG A 636 24.35 -24.82 10.13
CA ARG A 636 24.63 -25.39 11.45
C ARG A 636 23.54 -26.37 11.89
N LEU A 637 22.26 -26.02 11.71
CA LEU A 637 21.14 -26.92 11.96
C LEU A 637 21.31 -28.21 11.14
N LEU A 638 21.47 -28.09 9.83
CA LEU A 638 21.54 -29.23 8.91
C LEU A 638 22.70 -30.17 9.23
N LYS A 639 23.90 -29.63 9.50
CA LYS A 639 25.06 -30.42 9.91
C LYS A 639 24.82 -31.17 11.22
N ARG A 640 24.16 -30.54 12.19
CA ARG A 640 23.86 -31.17 13.48
C ARG A 640 22.79 -32.25 13.35
N LEU A 641 21.76 -32.03 12.54
CA LEU A 641 20.75 -33.04 12.26
C LEU A 641 21.33 -34.23 11.51
N ASP A 642 22.20 -34.00 10.51
CA ASP A 642 22.87 -35.08 9.79
C ASP A 642 23.79 -35.91 10.70
N ASN A 643 24.46 -35.29 11.66
CA ASN A 643 25.29 -36.01 12.63
C ASN A 643 24.47 -36.74 13.72
N SER A 644 23.19 -36.42 13.89
CA SER A 644 22.34 -37.03 14.93
C SER A 644 21.87 -38.45 14.61
N GLY A 645 21.98 -38.88 13.34
CA GLY A 645 21.44 -40.15 12.86
C GLY A 645 19.91 -40.16 12.67
N LYS A 646 19.18 -39.10 13.08
CA LYS A 646 17.73 -38.99 12.88
C LYS A 646 17.37 -38.85 11.40
N ARG A 647 16.21 -39.38 11.03
CA ARG A 647 15.55 -39.11 9.74
C ARG A 647 14.87 -37.76 9.85
N TYR A 648 15.27 -36.79 9.03
CA TYR A 648 14.74 -35.44 9.12
C TYR A 648 14.28 -34.89 7.78
N LEU A 649 13.32 -33.98 7.83
CA LEU A 649 12.96 -33.07 6.75
C LEU A 649 13.08 -31.65 7.27
N VAL A 650 13.91 -30.82 6.63
CA VAL A 650 13.93 -29.37 6.87
C VAL A 650 13.42 -28.66 5.64
N VAL A 651 12.40 -27.84 5.82
CA VAL A 651 11.88 -26.92 4.82
C VAL A 651 12.24 -25.51 5.25
N ALA A 652 12.98 -24.77 4.45
CA ALA A 652 13.37 -23.39 4.76
C ALA A 652 12.96 -22.43 3.65
N PHE A 653 12.44 -21.27 4.00
CA PHE A 653 12.07 -20.25 3.02
C PHE A 653 12.17 -18.85 3.61
N GLY A 654 12.35 -17.85 2.75
CA GLY A 654 12.14 -16.46 3.12
C GLY A 654 10.67 -16.11 3.04
N ASP A 655 10.11 -15.45 4.04
CA ASP A 655 8.70 -15.11 4.05
C ASP A 655 8.32 -14.01 3.06
N HIS A 656 9.19 -13.01 2.89
CA HIS A 656 9.08 -11.94 1.90
C HIS A 656 10.44 -11.29 1.66
N GLN A 657 10.53 -10.43 0.64
CA GLN A 657 11.71 -9.58 0.47
C GLN A 657 11.73 -8.43 1.50
N PRO A 658 12.92 -7.94 1.90
CA PRO A 658 13.06 -6.80 2.79
C PRO A 658 12.60 -5.49 2.12
N PHE A 659 12.17 -4.52 2.93
CA PHE A 659 12.03 -3.15 2.45
C PHE A 659 13.36 -2.38 2.58
N LEU A 660 14.07 -2.19 1.46
CA LEU A 660 15.42 -1.60 1.43
C LEU A 660 15.47 -0.15 0.93
N MET A 661 14.37 0.62 1.06
CA MET A 661 14.32 2.03 0.67
C MET A 661 14.86 2.30 -0.76
N SER A 662 15.69 3.33 -0.94
CA SER A 662 16.35 3.68 -2.21
C SER A 662 17.24 2.56 -2.74
N ALA A 663 17.98 1.87 -1.86
CA ALA A 663 18.87 0.79 -2.23
C ALA A 663 18.13 -0.36 -2.94
N GLY A 664 16.89 -0.66 -2.53
CA GLY A 664 16.04 -1.68 -3.16
C GLY A 664 15.80 -1.44 -4.66
N LYS A 665 15.64 -0.18 -5.08
CA LYS A 665 15.50 0.17 -6.51
C LYS A 665 16.77 -0.19 -7.30
N GLY A 666 17.95 0.06 -6.71
CA GLY A 666 19.23 -0.35 -7.31
C GLY A 666 19.36 -1.87 -7.46
N ILE A 667 18.86 -2.64 -6.49
CA ILE A 667 18.93 -4.11 -6.53
C ILE A 667 17.89 -4.72 -7.48
N HIS A 668 16.76 -4.09 -7.75
CA HIS A 668 15.81 -4.57 -8.76
C HIS A 668 16.08 -4.01 -10.16
N GLY A 669 16.88 -2.94 -10.25
CA GLY A 669 17.18 -2.22 -11.48
C GLY A 669 16.03 -1.30 -11.88
N ASP A 670 16.20 -0.57 -12.97
CA ASP A 670 15.22 0.45 -13.37
C ASP A 670 13.89 -0.14 -13.87
N LYS A 671 13.89 -1.40 -14.34
CA LYS A 671 12.72 -2.09 -14.92
C LYS A 671 12.60 -3.57 -14.49
N PRO A 672 12.43 -3.87 -13.19
CA PRO A 672 12.20 -5.24 -12.76
C PRO A 672 10.93 -5.85 -13.35
N PRO A 673 10.91 -7.19 -13.55
CA PRO A 673 9.68 -7.95 -13.74
C PRO A 673 8.65 -7.66 -12.64
N ARG A 674 7.36 -7.79 -12.97
CA ARG A 674 6.25 -7.46 -12.05
C ARG A 674 6.26 -8.29 -10.76
N ASP A 675 6.75 -9.52 -10.83
CA ASP A 675 6.82 -10.45 -9.72
C ASP A 675 8.14 -10.38 -8.94
N ALA A 676 9.11 -9.57 -9.40
CA ALA A 676 10.47 -9.57 -8.87
C ALA A 676 10.54 -9.29 -7.37
N SER A 677 9.63 -8.48 -6.82
CA SER A 677 9.58 -8.14 -5.38
C SER A 677 8.89 -9.19 -4.51
N TYR A 678 8.25 -10.18 -5.13
CA TYR A 678 7.59 -11.31 -4.44
C TYR A 678 8.43 -12.59 -4.49
N GLN A 679 9.54 -12.57 -5.22
CA GLN A 679 10.41 -13.73 -5.37
C GLN A 679 11.21 -13.99 -4.09
N ILE A 680 11.03 -15.16 -3.49
CA ILE A 680 11.69 -15.58 -2.26
C ILE A 680 12.43 -16.91 -2.50
N PRO A 681 13.54 -17.16 -1.76
CA PRO A 681 14.18 -18.46 -1.78
C PRO A 681 13.31 -19.47 -1.03
N MET A 682 13.21 -20.66 -1.60
CA MET A 682 12.66 -21.85 -0.99
C MET A 682 13.71 -22.96 -1.08
N MET A 683 13.88 -23.69 0.01
CA MET A 683 14.84 -24.75 0.16
C MET A 683 14.23 -25.93 0.91
N ALA A 684 14.64 -27.14 0.57
CA ALA A 684 14.28 -28.35 1.30
C ALA A 684 15.51 -29.25 1.44
N PHE A 685 15.58 -29.96 2.57
CA PHE A 685 16.71 -30.81 2.93
C PHE A 685 16.24 -32.07 3.63
N THR A 686 16.86 -33.19 3.29
CA THR A 686 16.67 -34.49 3.95
C THR A 686 17.97 -35.27 3.86
N ARG A 687 18.14 -36.27 4.73
CA ARG A 687 19.15 -37.30 4.48
C ARG A 687 18.80 -38.02 3.18
N ASP A 688 19.81 -38.26 2.35
CA ASP A 688 19.67 -39.11 1.16
C ASP A 688 19.60 -40.58 1.59
N ASP A 689 18.40 -41.14 1.47
CA ASP A 689 18.10 -42.55 1.73
C ASP A 689 17.65 -43.29 0.44
N GLY A 690 17.73 -42.63 -0.71
CA GLY A 690 17.29 -43.15 -2.01
C GLY A 690 15.76 -43.30 -2.18
N ALA A 691 14.95 -43.10 -1.13
CA ALA A 691 13.51 -43.32 -1.19
C ALA A 691 12.69 -42.05 -1.46
N LEU A 692 13.21 -40.87 -1.10
CA LEU A 692 12.60 -39.57 -1.40
C LEU A 692 13.47 -38.76 -2.37
N SER A 693 12.86 -38.22 -3.42
CA SER A 693 13.46 -37.20 -4.28
C SER A 693 12.81 -35.85 -3.97
N LEU A 694 13.55 -34.96 -3.30
CA LEU A 694 13.11 -33.59 -3.04
C LEU A 694 12.80 -32.83 -4.33
N GLU A 695 13.59 -33.05 -5.38
CA GLU A 695 13.35 -32.43 -6.70
C GLU A 695 11.99 -32.84 -7.25
N ARG A 696 11.68 -34.15 -7.25
CA ARG A 696 10.38 -34.63 -7.72
C ARG A 696 9.24 -34.09 -6.86
N GLN A 697 9.42 -34.03 -5.55
CA GLN A 697 8.37 -33.63 -4.61
C GLN A 697 8.04 -32.14 -4.71
N PHE A 698 9.05 -31.28 -4.85
CA PHE A 698 8.89 -29.83 -4.77
C PHE A 698 9.01 -29.09 -6.11
N ALA A 699 9.40 -29.75 -7.21
CA ALA A 699 9.41 -29.15 -8.55
C ALA A 699 8.12 -28.40 -8.93
N PRO A 700 6.90 -28.90 -8.62
CA PRO A 700 5.66 -28.21 -8.96
C PRO A 700 5.36 -26.97 -8.11
N VAL A 701 6.08 -26.74 -7.00
CA VAL A 701 5.80 -25.63 -6.09
C VAL A 701 6.22 -24.31 -6.73
N ARG A 702 5.29 -23.36 -6.80
CA ARG A 702 5.50 -21.99 -7.33
C ARG A 702 5.11 -20.89 -6.33
N GLN A 703 4.31 -21.20 -5.31
CA GLN A 703 3.92 -20.29 -4.22
C GLN A 703 3.87 -21.03 -2.86
N LEU A 704 3.97 -20.30 -1.75
CA LEU A 704 4.07 -20.89 -0.40
C LEU A 704 2.90 -21.81 -0.01
N TYR A 705 1.67 -21.55 -0.45
CA TYR A 705 0.56 -22.44 -0.11
C TYR A 705 0.73 -23.84 -0.72
N GLN A 706 1.31 -23.93 -1.92
CA GLN A 706 1.64 -25.22 -2.53
C GLN A 706 2.76 -25.91 -1.75
N MET A 707 3.70 -25.15 -1.18
CA MET A 707 4.72 -25.72 -0.30
C MET A 707 4.10 -26.34 0.96
N GLY A 708 3.14 -25.64 1.56
CA GLY A 708 2.35 -26.18 2.67
C GLY A 708 1.64 -27.48 2.31
N GLN A 709 1.03 -27.55 1.12
CA GLN A 709 0.37 -28.76 0.63
C GLN A 709 1.33 -29.94 0.44
N ALA A 710 2.47 -29.71 -0.23
CA ALA A 710 3.49 -30.74 -0.45
C ALA A 710 4.11 -31.22 0.87
N THR A 711 4.37 -30.31 1.81
CA THR A 711 4.90 -30.65 3.15
C THR A 711 3.87 -31.46 3.95
N ARG A 712 2.57 -31.13 3.84
CA ARG A 712 1.49 -31.88 4.48
C ARG A 712 1.39 -33.32 3.97
N GLN A 713 1.58 -33.56 2.67
CA GLN A 713 1.63 -34.92 2.12
C GLN A 713 2.80 -35.73 2.71
N LEU A 714 4.00 -35.13 2.77
CA LEU A 714 5.16 -35.79 3.35
C LEU A 714 4.99 -36.13 4.84
N LEU A 715 4.34 -35.25 5.62
CA LEU A 715 3.99 -35.53 7.03
C LEU A 715 3.08 -36.75 7.16
N ALA A 716 2.15 -36.93 6.21
CA ALA A 716 1.27 -38.08 6.14
C ALA A 716 1.93 -39.35 5.54
N GLY A 717 3.21 -39.28 5.13
CA GLY A 717 3.91 -40.37 4.46
C GLY A 717 3.56 -40.54 2.98
N ASP A 718 2.80 -39.63 2.38
CA ASP A 718 2.48 -39.61 0.96
C ASP A 718 3.62 -38.98 0.17
N LEU A 719 4.25 -39.78 -0.70
CA LEU A 719 5.36 -39.37 -1.57
C LEU A 719 4.89 -38.97 -2.97
N THR A 720 3.58 -38.82 -3.17
CA THR A 720 3.00 -38.34 -4.41
C THR A 720 3.23 -36.83 -4.50
N PRO A 721 3.90 -36.31 -5.55
CA PRO A 721 4.03 -34.88 -5.74
C PRO A 721 2.66 -34.22 -5.94
N ILE A 722 2.52 -32.98 -5.46
CA ILE A 722 1.35 -32.17 -5.80
C ILE A 722 1.24 -31.95 -7.31
N PRO A 723 0.03 -31.79 -7.86
CA PRO A 723 -0.13 -31.38 -9.25
C PRO A 723 0.36 -29.94 -9.47
N ASP A 724 0.91 -29.65 -10.65
CA ASP A 724 1.16 -28.28 -11.09
C ASP A 724 -0.15 -27.63 -11.54
N LEU A 725 -0.77 -26.90 -10.61
CA LEU A 725 -2.06 -26.22 -10.82
C LEU A 725 -1.84 -24.71 -11.00
N PRO A 726 -2.75 -24.01 -11.71
CA PRO A 726 -2.75 -22.55 -11.76
C PRO A 726 -2.74 -21.92 -10.37
N LEU A 727 -2.11 -20.75 -10.24
CA LEU A 727 -1.97 -20.03 -8.97
C LEU A 727 -3.06 -18.99 -8.75
N LEU A 728 -3.30 -18.72 -7.47
CA LEU A 728 -4.03 -17.55 -7.01
C LEU A 728 -3.14 -16.73 -6.07
N HIS A 729 -2.47 -15.75 -6.65
CA HIS A 729 -1.64 -14.83 -5.89
C HIS A 729 -2.46 -13.60 -5.48
N PRO A 730 -2.44 -13.17 -4.20
CA PRO A 730 -3.24 -12.02 -3.73
C PRO A 730 -2.96 -10.72 -4.49
N VAL A 731 -1.71 -10.55 -4.93
CA VAL A 731 -1.25 -9.38 -5.69
C VAL A 731 -1.01 -9.59 -7.19
N LEU A 732 -0.31 -10.65 -7.62
CA LEU A 732 -0.05 -10.91 -9.04
C LEU A 732 -1.33 -11.28 -9.80
N GLY A 733 -2.33 -11.80 -9.09
CA GLY A 733 -3.65 -12.13 -9.61
C GLY A 733 -3.84 -13.63 -9.76
N GLU A 734 -4.94 -13.96 -10.42
CA GLU A 734 -5.34 -15.32 -10.74
C GLU A 734 -4.75 -15.74 -12.09
N GLU A 735 -4.11 -16.90 -12.14
CA GLU A 735 -3.69 -17.51 -13.38
C GLU A 735 -4.89 -18.13 -14.12
N LYS A 736 -4.83 -18.12 -15.45
CA LYS A 736 -5.91 -18.65 -16.28
C LYS A 736 -6.17 -20.12 -15.95
N GLY A 737 -7.40 -20.43 -15.56
CA GLY A 737 -7.84 -21.80 -15.26
C GLY A 737 -7.73 -22.19 -13.78
N PHE A 738 -7.45 -21.24 -12.88
CA PHE A 738 -7.56 -21.49 -11.44
C PHE A 738 -9.00 -21.93 -11.08
N ASP A 739 -9.11 -23.02 -10.32
CA ASP A 739 -10.37 -23.52 -9.79
C ASP A 739 -10.29 -23.58 -8.27
N VAL A 740 -11.21 -22.87 -7.61
CA VAL A 740 -11.29 -22.81 -6.15
C VAL A 740 -12.00 -24.02 -5.55
N SER A 741 -12.79 -24.75 -6.34
CA SER A 741 -13.66 -25.84 -5.87
C SER A 741 -12.92 -26.91 -5.05
N PRO A 742 -11.70 -27.34 -5.41
CA PRO A 742 -10.93 -28.31 -4.61
C PRO A 742 -10.53 -27.79 -3.22
N LEU A 743 -10.45 -26.46 -3.03
CA LEU A 743 -10.08 -25.84 -1.76
C LEU A 743 -11.28 -25.63 -0.84
N VAL A 744 -12.51 -25.68 -1.35
CA VAL A 744 -13.74 -25.36 -0.60
C VAL A 744 -13.93 -26.20 0.68
N PRO A 745 -13.73 -27.53 0.69
CA PRO A 745 -13.77 -28.33 1.92
C PRO A 745 -12.81 -27.81 2.99
N GLN A 746 -11.61 -27.43 2.57
CA GLN A 746 -10.59 -26.92 3.47
C GLN A 746 -10.88 -25.50 3.95
N ILE A 747 -11.41 -24.64 3.08
CA ILE A 747 -11.86 -23.30 3.44
C ILE A 747 -12.95 -23.39 4.52
N ARG A 748 -13.96 -24.25 4.32
CA ARG A 748 -15.07 -24.44 5.27
C ARG A 748 -14.58 -24.85 6.66
N ALA A 749 -13.58 -25.73 6.72
CA ALA A 749 -13.02 -26.20 7.99
C ALA A 749 -12.09 -25.16 8.66
N SER A 750 -11.42 -24.32 7.87
CA SER A 750 -10.39 -23.40 8.38
C SER A 750 -10.95 -22.10 8.97
N PHE A 751 -12.12 -21.64 8.54
CA PHE A 751 -12.68 -20.35 8.94
C PHE A 751 -13.94 -20.51 9.79
N ARG A 752 -14.19 -19.55 10.70
CA ARG A 752 -15.41 -19.53 11.51
C ARG A 752 -16.63 -19.34 10.63
N ALA A 753 -17.77 -19.90 11.06
CA ALA A 753 -19.04 -19.79 10.32
C ALA A 753 -19.42 -18.33 9.99
N ASN A 754 -19.13 -17.37 10.88
CA ASN A 754 -19.42 -15.95 10.67
C ASN A 754 -18.38 -15.21 9.78
N ALA A 755 -17.36 -15.90 9.29
CA ALA A 755 -16.42 -15.39 8.30
C ALA A 755 -16.65 -16.00 6.91
N LEU A 756 -17.43 -17.09 6.83
CA LEU A 756 -17.85 -17.73 5.58
C LEU A 756 -19.03 -16.96 4.95
N PRO A 757 -19.18 -16.98 3.61
CA PRO A 757 -20.29 -16.35 2.92
C PRO A 757 -21.66 -17.00 3.15
#